data_AF-M4FD65-F1
#
_entry.id   AF-M4FD65-F1
#
_cell.length_a   1.000
_cell.length_b   1.000
_cell.length_c   1.000
_cell.angle_alpha   90.00
_cell.angle_beta   90.00
_cell.angle_gamma   90.00
#
_symmetry.space_group_name_H-M   'P 1'
#
loop_
_entity.id
_entity.type
_entity.pdbx_description
1 polymer ?
#
loop_
_entity_poly.entity_id
_entity_poly.type
_entity_poly.pdbx_seq_one_letter_code
_entity_poly.pdbx_strand_id
1 'polypeptide(L)'
;MEESLPSPFGDPAPNLSDSELRETAYEILVAACRTTGSRPLTFIPQSPKSDRSNGVSLSPSPSLHRSLTSTAASRVKKALGMKKRSGGGGDVREGESSGQPDRIKKSVTVGELVRVQMRISEQIDSRIRRALLRIASGQLGRRVETMVLPLELLQQLKATDFPDHDEYISWQRRNLKLLEAGLILHPHVPLSKSDKSVQQLKQMIRSGLERPLDTGKITGESQNLRSVVMSLATRSNNDGIGPDTCHWADGFPLNLRIYQMLLESCFDVNDELSVVEEVDEVLELIKKTWPVLGMNQMVHNVCFLWVLFNRYVATGQVENDLLVAAHNLLLEVENDAKETNDPAYSKISNSVLSLILDWAEKRLLAYHDTFNIDNVETLETTVSLGISVAKVLGEDASSEYRRKKKNVDSGRDRVDTYIRSSLRMAFSQTKKMVEHSKRSKSRQSSTSNLPALATLAEDIGHLAFNEKAIFSPILKNWHPLAAGVAAATLHSCYGTELKKFVSGITELTPDAIRVLTAADKLEKDLVQIAVQDAVDSDDGGKSVIREMPPFEAEVVIGNLVKSWIKTRVDRLKEWIDRNLQQEAWNPKLNKLGIAPSSVDVLRMVDETLEAFFLLPILLHTVLLPELTSGLDKCMQHYVSKAKSSCGSRNTFLPALPALTRCSVGSRLHGVFKKKEKPMAASNRRKSQLGTSNDSAEILQFCCRINTLHYIRTEIESSGRKTLNRLPESDIAAFDGKAKIFEQSIGYCSKGVQQLSEATAYKIVFHDLSNVLWDGLYVGEVSSSRVESFLQELERCLEIISSSVHDRVRTRVISDIMRASFDGFLLVLLAGGPSRCFTVQDSDAVDEDFKFLCDLFWSNGDGLPLDLIEKVSTTVKSILPLLRTDTESLIERFKAVCLENHGSDRGKLPLPPTSGPWSPTEANTLLRVLCYRYDESATKFLKRTYNLPRKLT
;
A
#
# COMPACT_ATOMS: atom_id res chain seq x y z
N MET A 1 22.18 -26.18 20.96
CA MET A 1 21.65 -27.49 20.51
C MET A 1 22.42 -27.81 19.25
N GLU A 2 23.24 -28.85 19.29
CA GLU A 2 23.96 -29.34 18.10
C GLU A 2 22.94 -29.84 17.08
N GLU A 3 22.97 -29.27 15.87
CA GLU A 3 22.12 -29.70 14.76
C GLU A 3 22.77 -30.95 14.15
N SER A 4 22.30 -32.14 14.52
CA SER A 4 22.83 -33.40 13.98
C SER A 4 22.10 -33.78 12.69
N LEU A 5 22.82 -33.87 11.57
CA LEU A 5 22.25 -34.37 10.32
C LEU A 5 22.14 -35.91 10.34
N PRO A 6 21.10 -36.50 9.73
CA PRO A 6 21.01 -37.95 9.58
C PRO A 6 22.12 -38.48 8.64
N SER A 7 22.55 -39.73 8.83
CA SER A 7 23.56 -40.32 7.92
C SER A 7 22.96 -40.63 6.54
N PRO A 8 23.60 -40.21 5.43
CA PRO A 8 23.18 -40.55 4.06
C PRO A 8 23.45 -42.02 3.72
N PHE A 9 24.33 -42.68 4.47
CA PHE A 9 24.74 -44.06 4.20
C PHE A 9 23.85 -45.08 4.93
N GLY A 10 22.61 -44.73 5.28
CA GLY A 10 21.67 -45.64 5.95
C GLY A 10 22.22 -46.29 7.24
N ASP A 11 21.51 -47.31 7.71
CA ASP A 11 21.95 -48.17 8.81
C ASP A 11 22.58 -49.45 8.22
N PRO A 12 23.89 -49.71 8.45
CA PRO A 12 24.58 -50.87 7.89
C PRO A 12 24.18 -52.19 8.55
N ALA A 13 23.54 -52.14 9.73
CA ALA A 13 22.82 -53.22 10.40
C ALA A 13 22.33 -52.69 11.76
N PRO A 14 21.09 -53.00 12.20
CA PRO A 14 20.50 -52.43 13.43
C PRO A 14 21.22 -52.76 14.76
N ASN A 15 22.36 -53.47 14.71
CA ASN A 15 23.05 -54.04 15.87
C ASN A 15 24.58 -53.78 15.90
N LEU A 16 25.14 -52.96 15.01
CA LEU A 16 26.56 -52.55 15.04
C LEU A 16 26.69 -51.09 15.48
N SER A 17 27.49 -50.84 16.51
CA SER A 17 27.80 -49.50 17.03
C SER A 17 28.92 -48.82 16.23
N ASP A 18 28.99 -47.48 16.28
CA ASP A 18 30.07 -46.71 15.65
C ASP A 18 31.46 -47.09 16.18
N SER A 19 31.58 -47.51 17.45
CA SER A 19 32.84 -48.03 18.02
C SER A 19 33.25 -49.35 17.35
N GLU A 20 32.30 -50.26 17.15
CA GLU A 20 32.53 -51.55 16.49
C GLU A 20 32.92 -51.34 15.01
N LEU A 21 32.29 -50.40 14.30
CA LEU A 21 32.64 -50.04 12.93
C LEU A 21 34.02 -49.38 12.84
N ARG A 22 34.37 -48.54 13.82
CA ARG A 22 35.69 -47.89 13.90
C ARG A 22 36.81 -48.89 14.12
N GLU A 23 36.62 -49.86 15.00
CA GLU A 23 37.57 -50.96 15.17
C GLU A 23 37.71 -51.78 13.89
N THR A 24 36.59 -52.09 13.22
CA THR A 24 36.59 -52.83 11.93
C THR A 24 37.35 -52.06 10.85
N ALA A 25 37.11 -50.75 10.74
CA ALA A 25 37.82 -49.87 9.83
C ALA A 25 39.33 -49.89 10.08
N TYR A 26 39.75 -49.83 11.35
CA TYR A 26 41.15 -49.90 11.73
C TYR A 26 41.78 -51.28 11.41
N GLU A 27 41.04 -52.37 11.64
CA GLU A 27 41.46 -53.73 11.27
C GLU A 27 41.74 -53.84 9.76
N ILE A 28 40.83 -53.34 8.93
CA ILE A 28 40.98 -53.30 7.47
C ILE A 28 42.18 -52.45 7.06
N LEU A 29 42.36 -51.27 7.68
CA LEU A 29 43.48 -50.37 7.40
C LEU A 29 44.83 -51.02 7.70
N VAL A 30 44.99 -51.62 8.89
CA VAL A 30 46.24 -52.29 9.28
C VAL A 30 46.51 -53.50 8.40
N ALA A 31 45.47 -54.26 8.02
CA ALA A 31 45.59 -55.39 7.10
C ALA A 31 46.07 -54.92 5.71
N ALA A 32 45.40 -53.93 5.11
CA ALA A 32 45.72 -53.38 3.79
C ALA A 32 47.12 -52.74 3.71
N CYS A 33 47.58 -52.12 4.80
CA CYS A 33 48.91 -51.53 4.84
C CYS A 33 50.06 -52.55 4.84
N ARG A 34 49.79 -53.83 5.11
CA ARG A 34 50.81 -54.89 5.19
C ARG A 34 51.11 -55.60 3.87
N THR A 35 50.16 -55.63 2.94
CA THR A 35 50.31 -56.34 1.65
C THR A 35 51.23 -55.63 0.65
N THR A 36 51.63 -54.39 0.94
CA THR A 36 52.41 -53.54 0.02
C THR A 36 53.91 -53.44 0.33
N GLY A 37 54.44 -54.20 1.31
CA GLY A 37 55.85 -54.16 1.71
C GLY A 37 56.57 -55.50 1.68
N SER A 38 57.64 -55.62 0.90
CA SER A 38 58.47 -56.84 0.77
C SER A 38 59.46 -57.09 1.92
N ARG A 39 59.25 -56.51 3.12
CA ARG A 39 60.11 -56.76 4.29
C ARG A 39 59.32 -57.25 5.51
N PRO A 40 59.75 -58.34 6.18
CA PRO A 40 59.12 -58.83 7.40
C PRO A 40 59.30 -57.80 8.52
N LEU A 41 58.23 -57.49 9.27
CA LEU A 41 58.35 -56.81 10.55
C LEU A 41 58.88 -57.79 11.59
N THR A 42 60.15 -57.64 11.96
CA THR A 42 60.68 -58.23 13.19
C THR A 42 60.10 -57.47 14.37
N PHE A 43 59.41 -58.17 15.26
CA PHE A 43 59.09 -57.68 16.59
C PHE A 43 60.41 -57.49 17.34
N ILE A 44 60.81 -56.23 17.63
CA ILE A 44 61.99 -55.93 18.45
C ILE A 44 61.47 -55.49 19.84
N PRO A 45 61.70 -56.27 20.91
CA PRO A 45 61.51 -55.81 22.27
C PRO A 45 62.48 -54.65 22.55
N GLN A 46 61.99 -53.58 23.16
CA GLN A 46 62.79 -52.40 23.50
C GLN A 46 63.97 -52.76 24.40
N SER A 47 65.20 -52.61 23.89
CA SER A 47 66.42 -52.40 24.67
C SER A 47 67.44 -51.60 23.81
N PRO A 48 68.37 -50.83 24.41
CA PRO A 48 68.95 -49.67 23.76
C PRO A 48 70.16 -49.98 22.85
N LYS A 49 70.09 -49.40 21.64
CA LYS A 49 71.14 -48.89 20.73
C LYS A 49 72.44 -49.67 20.52
N SER A 50 72.73 -49.94 19.24
CA SER A 50 74.05 -49.74 18.63
C SER A 50 73.94 -49.43 17.13
N ASP A 51 74.80 -48.51 16.66
CA ASP A 51 74.81 -47.83 15.35
C ASP A 51 75.31 -48.64 14.13
N ARG A 52 75.04 -48.05 12.94
CA ARG A 52 75.63 -48.23 11.57
C ARG A 52 74.89 -49.24 10.67
N SER A 53 74.64 -49.04 9.36
CA SER A 53 75.19 -48.15 8.31
C SER A 53 74.30 -48.08 7.04
N ASN A 54 74.42 -46.96 6.31
CA ASN A 54 74.11 -46.61 4.89
C ASN A 54 73.46 -47.61 3.90
N GLY A 55 72.54 -47.09 3.06
CA GLY A 55 72.30 -47.62 1.71
C GLY A 55 71.03 -47.14 0.98
N VAL A 56 71.22 -46.21 0.02
CA VAL A 56 70.50 -45.99 -1.27
C VAL A 56 69.08 -45.40 -1.28
N SER A 57 68.99 -44.28 -2.01
CA SER A 57 67.79 -43.53 -2.39
C SER A 57 66.94 -44.23 -3.47
N LEU A 58 65.68 -44.52 -3.14
CA LEU A 58 64.57 -44.69 -4.07
C LEU A 58 63.33 -44.08 -3.40
N SER A 59 62.51 -43.37 -4.19
CA SER A 59 61.28 -42.68 -3.78
C SER A 59 60.41 -43.52 -2.81
N PRO A 60 60.10 -43.03 -1.59
CA PRO A 60 59.54 -43.88 -0.55
C PRO A 60 58.00 -43.91 -0.57
N SER A 61 57.43 -45.11 -0.64
CA SER A 61 56.00 -45.36 -0.46
C SER A 61 55.59 -45.13 1.01
N PRO A 62 54.40 -44.54 1.29
CA PRO A 62 53.94 -44.31 2.65
C PRO A 62 53.72 -45.63 3.40
N SER A 63 54.24 -45.74 4.62
CA SER A 63 54.15 -46.91 5.48
C SER A 63 53.75 -46.51 6.90
N LEU A 64 53.12 -47.43 7.66
CA LEU A 64 52.71 -47.21 9.05
C LEU A 64 53.89 -46.81 9.99
N HIS A 65 55.13 -47.04 9.55
CA HIS A 65 56.36 -46.77 10.28
C HIS A 65 57.06 -45.47 9.86
N ARG A 66 56.48 -44.70 8.92
CA ARG A 66 57.04 -43.39 8.52
C ARG A 66 57.01 -42.44 9.71
N SER A 67 58.17 -41.95 10.13
CA SER A 67 58.29 -40.91 11.15
C SER A 67 57.77 -39.58 10.57
N LEU A 68 57.00 -38.83 11.36
CA LEU A 68 56.51 -37.51 10.98
C LEU A 68 57.71 -36.58 10.78
N THR A 69 57.93 -36.10 9.55
CA THR A 69 58.90 -35.04 9.24
C THR A 69 58.12 -33.80 8.82
N SER A 70 58.25 -32.70 9.56
CA SER A 70 57.48 -31.48 9.33
C SER A 70 57.87 -30.78 8.02
N THR A 71 56.96 -29.92 7.54
CA THR A 71 57.19 -28.74 6.67
C THR A 71 57.20 -28.89 5.13
N ALA A 72 56.29 -29.68 4.56
CA ALA A 72 55.77 -29.39 3.21
C ALA A 72 54.34 -28.85 3.31
N ALA A 73 53.96 -27.89 2.46
CA ALA A 73 52.56 -27.43 2.42
C ALA A 73 51.67 -28.58 1.91
N SER A 74 50.65 -28.95 2.69
CA SER A 74 49.73 -30.02 2.33
C SER A 74 49.05 -29.74 0.99
N ARG A 75 49.03 -30.73 0.10
CA ARG A 75 48.40 -30.61 -1.23
C ARG A 75 46.88 -30.67 -1.09
N VAL A 76 46.38 -31.57 -0.24
CA VAL A 76 44.95 -31.71 0.06
C VAL A 76 44.41 -30.44 0.72
N LYS A 77 45.06 -29.89 1.76
CA LYS A 77 44.58 -28.64 2.38
C LYS A 77 44.54 -27.48 1.39
N LYS A 78 45.50 -27.41 0.46
CA LYS A 78 45.53 -26.42 -0.61
C LYS A 78 44.41 -26.62 -1.62
N ALA A 79 44.13 -27.85 -2.05
CA ALA A 79 43.03 -28.17 -2.97
C ALA A 79 41.66 -27.88 -2.34
N LEU A 80 41.52 -28.13 -1.03
CA LEU A 80 40.34 -27.80 -0.25
C LEU A 80 40.22 -26.30 0.10
N GLY A 81 41.23 -25.48 -0.20
CA GLY A 81 41.20 -24.03 0.07
C GLY A 81 41.31 -23.65 1.54
N MET A 82 41.79 -24.56 2.41
CA MET A 82 41.94 -24.29 3.85
C MET A 82 43.11 -23.33 4.10
N LYS A 83 42.91 -22.29 4.91
CA LYS A 83 43.95 -21.30 5.24
C LYS A 83 44.90 -21.90 6.27
N LYS A 84 46.19 -21.57 6.19
CA LYS A 84 47.13 -21.93 7.26
C LYS A 84 46.76 -21.12 8.49
N ARG A 85 46.45 -21.80 9.61
CA ARG A 85 46.46 -21.15 10.92
C ARG A 85 47.89 -20.70 11.19
N SER A 86 48.18 -19.42 10.97
CA SER A 86 49.45 -18.85 11.41
C SER A 86 49.45 -18.94 12.92
N GLY A 87 50.26 -19.83 13.49
CA GLY A 87 50.50 -19.84 14.93
C GLY A 87 50.80 -18.42 15.38
N GLY A 88 49.99 -17.90 16.31
CA GLY A 88 50.16 -16.56 16.84
C GLY A 88 51.53 -16.43 17.48
N GLY A 89 52.48 -15.86 16.74
CA GLY A 89 53.73 -15.33 17.27
C GLY A 89 53.43 -14.04 18.01
N GLY A 90 52.91 -14.19 19.23
CA GLY A 90 52.85 -13.11 20.20
C GLY A 90 54.24 -12.91 20.80
N ASP A 91 54.79 -11.74 20.51
CA ASP A 91 55.97 -11.13 21.12
C ASP A 91 55.95 -11.29 22.66
N VAL A 92 56.78 -12.17 23.20
CA VAL A 92 57.08 -12.23 24.65
C VAL A 92 58.59 -12.37 24.83
N ARG A 93 59.10 -11.36 25.52
CA ARG A 93 60.49 -11.09 25.90
C ARG A 93 61.19 -12.27 26.56
N GLU A 94 62.50 -12.32 26.32
CA GLU A 94 63.50 -13.08 27.08
C GLU A 94 63.31 -12.91 28.60
N GLY A 95 63.36 -14.02 29.34
CA GLY A 95 63.39 -13.98 30.80
C GLY A 95 63.08 -15.30 31.51
N GLU A 96 64.17 -16.03 31.81
CA GLU A 96 64.36 -16.88 33.01
C GLU A 96 63.64 -18.23 33.20
N SER A 97 64.39 -19.08 33.88
CA SER A 97 64.37 -20.54 33.94
C SER A 97 63.56 -21.13 35.09
N SER A 98 62.88 -22.25 34.84
CA SER A 98 62.63 -23.41 35.74
C SER A 98 61.68 -24.37 35.00
N GLY A 99 61.71 -25.71 35.03
CA GLY A 99 62.47 -26.73 35.71
C GLY A 99 61.69 -28.05 35.55
N GLN A 100 62.13 -28.93 34.62
CA GLN A 100 61.80 -30.36 34.44
C GLN A 100 60.38 -30.82 33.99
N PRO A 101 60.22 -32.06 33.43
CA PRO A 101 61.22 -33.00 32.90
C PRO A 101 61.03 -33.36 31.41
N ASP A 102 62.09 -33.93 30.83
CA ASP A 102 62.15 -34.58 29.51
C ASP A 102 60.92 -35.48 29.23
N ARG A 103 59.97 -34.98 28.44
CA ARG A 103 59.15 -35.85 27.60
C ARG A 103 60.05 -36.33 26.47
N ILE A 104 60.55 -37.55 26.58
CA ILE A 104 61.09 -38.32 25.46
C ILE A 104 60.08 -38.20 24.31
N LYS A 105 60.38 -37.36 23.31
CA LYS A 105 59.63 -37.27 22.06
C LYS A 105 59.80 -38.62 21.36
N LYS A 106 58.90 -39.56 21.64
CA LYS A 106 58.71 -40.73 20.77
C LYS A 106 58.39 -40.17 19.40
N SER A 107 59.16 -40.55 18.37
CA SER A 107 58.83 -40.26 16.98
C SER A 107 57.47 -40.86 16.68
N VAL A 108 56.42 -40.05 16.71
CA VAL A 108 55.07 -40.49 16.34
C VAL A 108 55.12 -40.84 14.85
N THR A 109 54.56 -41.99 14.48
CA THR A 109 54.44 -42.41 13.08
C THR A 109 53.04 -42.10 12.58
N VAL A 110 52.85 -42.04 11.25
CA VAL A 110 51.50 -41.84 10.67
C VAL A 110 50.52 -42.93 11.12
N GLY A 111 51.00 -44.18 11.31
CA GLY A 111 50.16 -45.26 11.84
C GLY A 111 49.72 -45.06 13.30
N GLU A 112 50.57 -44.42 14.11
CA GLU A 112 50.26 -44.06 15.49
C GLU A 112 49.30 -42.86 15.56
N LEU A 113 49.47 -41.88 14.65
CA LEU A 113 48.53 -40.79 14.47
C LEU A 113 47.13 -41.32 14.15
N VAL A 114 46.98 -42.15 13.12
CA VAL A 114 45.66 -42.71 12.74
C VAL A 114 45.06 -43.55 13.86
N ARG A 115 45.86 -44.31 14.62
CA ARG A 115 45.38 -45.05 15.81
C ARG A 115 44.73 -44.12 16.83
N VAL A 116 45.41 -43.01 17.15
CA VAL A 116 44.91 -42.00 18.10
C VAL A 116 43.65 -41.32 17.55
N GLN A 117 43.66 -40.92 16.27
CA GLN A 117 42.50 -40.29 15.63
C GLN A 117 41.27 -41.21 15.56
N MET A 118 41.49 -42.51 15.37
CA MET A 118 40.46 -43.54 15.44
C MET A 118 40.15 -44.02 16.86
N ARG A 119 40.66 -43.38 17.92
CA ARG A 119 40.37 -43.73 19.34
C ARG A 119 40.61 -45.21 19.68
N ILE A 120 41.54 -45.87 18.99
CA ILE A 120 41.87 -47.29 19.19
C ILE A 120 42.92 -47.43 20.29
N SER A 121 42.71 -48.29 21.29
CA SER A 121 43.69 -48.50 22.37
C SER A 121 44.95 -49.23 21.87
N GLU A 122 46.09 -49.02 22.53
CA GLU A 122 47.34 -49.73 22.21
C GLU A 122 47.20 -51.25 22.37
N GLN A 123 46.38 -51.69 23.34
CA GLN A 123 46.07 -53.11 23.55
C GLN A 123 45.34 -53.72 22.35
N ILE A 124 44.30 -53.04 21.84
CA ILE A 124 43.54 -53.47 20.66
C ILE A 124 44.45 -53.50 19.42
N ASP A 125 45.23 -52.44 19.18
CA ASP A 125 46.18 -52.40 18.06
C ASP A 125 47.20 -53.54 18.12
N SER A 126 47.79 -53.80 19.30
CA SER A 126 48.75 -54.90 19.48
C SER A 126 48.13 -56.27 19.20
N ARG A 127 46.85 -56.48 19.55
CA ARG A 127 46.10 -57.71 19.28
C ARG A 127 45.84 -57.87 17.79
N ILE A 128 45.39 -56.82 17.11
CA ILE A 128 45.15 -56.80 15.66
C ILE A 128 46.44 -57.12 14.90
N ARG A 129 47.55 -56.44 15.24
CA ARG A 129 48.86 -56.69 14.59
C ARG A 129 49.33 -58.13 14.77
N ARG A 130 49.20 -58.69 15.98
CA ARG A 130 49.54 -60.10 16.27
C ARG A 130 48.64 -61.07 15.50
N ALA A 131 47.34 -60.84 15.46
CA ALA A 131 46.40 -61.66 14.71
C ALA A 131 46.76 -61.69 13.22
N LEU A 132 46.96 -60.51 12.63
CA LEU A 132 47.36 -60.38 11.22
C LEU A 132 48.75 -61.00 10.95
N LEU A 133 49.66 -61.04 11.93
CA LEU A 133 50.96 -61.74 11.79
C LEU A 133 50.74 -63.26 11.69
N ARG A 134 49.86 -63.83 12.52
CA ARG A 134 49.48 -65.25 12.45
C ARG A 134 48.79 -65.57 11.12
N ILE A 135 47.84 -64.73 10.66
CA ILE A 135 47.16 -64.87 9.37
C ILE A 135 48.18 -64.90 8.22
N ALA A 136 49.11 -63.94 8.19
CA ALA A 136 50.12 -63.86 7.14
C ALA A 136 51.08 -65.07 7.13
N SER A 137 51.39 -65.64 8.30
CA SER A 137 52.23 -66.85 8.40
C SER A 137 51.53 -68.11 7.88
N GLY A 138 50.20 -68.18 7.99
CA GLY A 138 49.38 -69.30 7.49
C GLY A 138 48.96 -69.18 6.02
N GLN A 139 49.06 -68.00 5.42
CA GLN A 139 48.62 -67.71 4.04
C GLN A 139 49.66 -66.88 3.26
N LEU A 140 50.86 -67.43 3.07
CA LEU A 140 51.94 -66.78 2.32
C LEU A 140 51.49 -66.33 0.91
N GLY A 141 51.56 -65.02 0.66
CA GLY A 141 51.38 -64.43 -0.68
C GLY A 141 49.94 -64.04 -1.07
N ARG A 142 48.92 -64.31 -0.24
CA ARG A 142 47.55 -63.84 -0.51
C ARG A 142 47.39 -62.36 -0.16
N ARG A 143 46.66 -61.63 -1.02
CA ARG A 143 46.34 -60.22 -0.80
C ARG A 143 45.13 -60.08 0.13
N VAL A 144 44.99 -58.92 0.78
CA VAL A 144 43.89 -58.67 1.73
C VAL A 144 42.54 -58.59 1.01
N GLU A 145 42.53 -58.15 -0.25
CA GLU A 145 41.31 -58.18 -1.07
C GLU A 145 40.78 -59.59 -1.39
N THR A 146 41.51 -60.66 -1.05
CA THR A 146 41.08 -62.05 -1.30
C THR A 146 40.71 -62.83 -0.04
N MET A 147 40.70 -62.16 1.13
CA MET A 147 40.36 -62.77 2.42
C MET A 147 39.13 -62.12 3.07
N VAL A 148 38.32 -62.95 3.76
CA VAL A 148 37.26 -62.47 4.64
C VAL A 148 37.87 -62.18 6.01
N LEU A 149 38.24 -60.93 6.27
CA LEU A 149 39.01 -60.55 7.46
C LEU A 149 38.34 -60.97 8.79
N PRO A 150 37.02 -60.79 9.02
CA PRO A 150 36.38 -61.23 10.26
C PRO A 150 36.48 -62.75 10.49
N LEU A 151 36.42 -63.55 9.42
CA LEU A 151 36.56 -64.99 9.50
C LEU A 151 37.99 -65.42 9.87
N GLU A 152 38.99 -64.78 9.27
CA GLU A 152 40.40 -65.05 9.57
C GLU A 152 40.75 -64.63 11.00
N LEU A 153 40.20 -63.52 11.49
CA LEU A 153 40.36 -63.08 12.89
C LEU A 153 39.72 -64.08 13.86
N LEU A 154 38.50 -64.57 13.57
CA LEU A 154 37.82 -65.60 14.36
C LEU A 154 38.62 -66.92 14.45
N GLN A 155 39.43 -67.26 13.43
CA GLN A 155 40.21 -68.50 13.41
C GLN A 155 41.57 -68.39 14.13
N GLN A 156 42.14 -67.19 14.25
CA GLN A 156 43.52 -67.00 14.74
C GLN A 156 43.61 -66.50 16.18
N LEU A 157 42.54 -65.89 16.70
CA LEU A 157 42.48 -65.37 18.07
C LEU A 157 41.72 -66.33 19.00
N LYS A 158 42.29 -66.57 20.18
CA LYS A 158 41.73 -67.43 21.23
C LYS A 158 41.34 -66.59 22.44
N ALA A 159 40.51 -67.13 23.33
CA ALA A 159 40.13 -66.47 24.58
C ALA A 159 41.34 -66.00 25.42
N THR A 160 42.49 -66.69 25.33
CA THR A 160 43.75 -66.31 26.01
C THR A 160 44.41 -65.04 25.48
N ASP A 161 44.02 -64.57 24.29
CA ASP A 161 44.56 -63.33 23.70
C ASP A 161 43.84 -62.07 24.22
N PHE A 162 42.84 -62.22 25.10
CA PHE A 162 42.00 -61.15 25.65
C PHE A 162 42.22 -60.98 27.15
N PRO A 163 42.10 -59.75 27.68
CA PRO A 163 42.29 -59.47 29.12
C PRO A 163 41.15 -60.03 29.97
N ASP A 164 39.92 -60.04 29.43
CA ASP A 164 38.74 -60.60 30.09
C ASP A 164 37.88 -61.43 29.11
N HIS A 165 36.99 -62.25 29.68
CA HIS A 165 36.14 -63.16 28.91
C HIS A 165 34.98 -62.43 28.20
N ASP A 166 34.53 -61.31 28.75
CA ASP A 166 33.39 -60.55 28.22
C ASP A 166 33.77 -59.76 26.96
N GLU A 167 34.99 -59.24 26.88
CA GLU A 167 35.58 -58.60 25.70
C GLU A 167 35.78 -59.64 24.58
N TYR A 168 36.21 -60.86 24.93
CA TYR A 168 36.30 -61.96 23.96
C TYR A 168 34.94 -62.31 23.36
N ILE A 169 33.89 -62.46 24.19
CA ILE A 169 32.53 -62.73 23.72
C ILE A 169 32.01 -61.55 22.87
N SER A 170 32.25 -60.32 23.29
CA SER A 170 31.80 -59.11 22.58
C SER A 170 32.48 -58.99 21.21
N TRP A 171 33.79 -59.23 21.14
CA TRP A 171 34.55 -59.28 19.89
C TRP A 171 34.05 -60.39 18.96
N GLN A 172 33.75 -61.58 19.49
CA GLN A 172 33.25 -62.70 18.70
C GLN A 172 31.87 -62.38 18.12
N ARG A 173 30.97 -61.83 18.94
CA ARG A 173 29.64 -61.37 18.50
C ARG A 173 29.76 -60.29 17.43
N ARG A 174 30.67 -59.32 17.57
CA ARG A 174 30.93 -58.30 16.56
C ARG A 174 31.32 -58.90 15.21
N ASN A 175 32.27 -59.83 15.19
CA ASN A 175 32.72 -60.47 13.95
C ASN A 175 31.60 -61.29 13.28
N LEU A 176 30.76 -61.98 14.05
CA LEU A 176 29.59 -62.68 13.50
C LEU A 176 28.55 -61.70 12.92
N LYS A 177 28.29 -60.58 13.60
CA LYS A 177 27.43 -59.51 13.08
C LYS A 177 27.99 -58.87 11.81
N LEU A 178 29.31 -58.69 11.71
CA LEU A 178 29.97 -58.17 10.50
C LEU A 178 29.80 -59.13 9.31
N LEU A 179 29.94 -60.44 9.55
CA LEU A 179 29.68 -61.45 8.52
C LEU A 179 28.21 -61.44 8.09
N GLU A 180 27.26 -61.26 9.02
CA GLU A 180 25.84 -61.08 8.69
C GLU A 180 25.60 -59.82 7.86
N ALA A 181 26.16 -58.69 8.29
CA ALA A 181 26.00 -57.40 7.62
C ALA A 181 26.54 -57.44 6.18
N GLY A 182 27.76 -57.96 5.99
CA GLY A 182 28.43 -57.95 4.70
C GLY A 182 27.95 -59.01 3.70
N LEU A 183 27.64 -60.22 4.17
CA LEU A 183 27.34 -61.36 3.27
C LEU A 183 25.85 -61.63 3.11
N ILE A 184 25.01 -61.19 4.05
CA ILE A 184 23.57 -61.47 4.05
C ILE A 184 22.75 -60.20 3.84
N LEU A 185 23.01 -59.14 4.62
CA LEU A 185 22.20 -57.92 4.60
C LEU A 185 22.57 -57.00 3.45
N HIS A 186 23.87 -56.80 3.22
CA HIS A 186 24.42 -55.88 2.23
C HIS A 186 25.47 -56.54 1.32
N PRO A 187 25.13 -57.65 0.64
CA PRO A 187 26.04 -58.29 -0.29
C PRO A 187 26.21 -57.43 -1.55
N HIS A 188 27.44 -57.29 -2.04
CA HIS A 188 27.73 -56.62 -3.31
C HIS A 188 27.04 -57.35 -4.48
N VAL A 189 27.08 -58.69 -4.46
CA VAL A 189 26.42 -59.55 -5.45
C VAL A 189 25.05 -60.01 -4.93
N PRO A 190 23.94 -59.74 -5.63
CA PRO A 190 22.59 -60.12 -5.16
C PRO A 190 22.43 -61.61 -4.84
N LEU A 191 21.82 -61.92 -3.70
CA LEU A 191 21.56 -63.30 -3.26
C LEU A 191 20.33 -63.89 -3.96
N SER A 192 20.35 -65.20 -4.25
CA SER A 192 19.16 -65.92 -4.72
C SER A 192 18.23 -66.24 -3.53
N LYS A 193 16.91 -66.19 -3.75
CA LYS A 193 15.91 -66.39 -2.68
C LYS A 193 15.93 -67.80 -2.06
N SER A 194 16.62 -68.76 -2.68
CA SER A 194 16.70 -70.18 -2.29
C SER A 194 18.12 -70.62 -1.90
N ASP A 195 19.02 -69.67 -1.61
CA ASP A 195 20.41 -69.98 -1.28
C ASP A 195 20.53 -70.71 0.08
N LYS A 196 20.92 -72.00 0.02
CA LYS A 196 21.10 -72.85 1.21
C LYS A 196 22.24 -72.33 2.09
N SER A 197 23.28 -71.73 1.52
CA SER A 197 24.43 -71.19 2.25
C SER A 197 24.02 -70.00 3.11
N VAL A 198 23.07 -69.18 2.66
CA VAL A 198 22.52 -68.05 3.44
C VAL A 198 21.74 -68.54 4.66
N GLN A 199 20.90 -69.58 4.50
CA GLN A 199 20.15 -70.16 5.62
C GLN A 199 21.07 -70.84 6.64
N GLN A 200 22.09 -71.56 6.15
CA GLN A 200 23.12 -72.17 6.97
C GLN A 200 23.92 -71.12 7.76
N LEU A 201 24.34 -70.03 7.12
CA LEU A 201 25.06 -68.95 7.81
C LEU A 201 24.19 -68.27 8.87
N LYS A 202 22.91 -67.99 8.59
CA LYS A 202 21.97 -67.44 9.59
C LYS A 202 21.82 -68.35 10.80
N GLN A 203 21.75 -69.67 10.59
CA GLN A 203 21.67 -70.63 11.69
C GLN A 203 22.95 -70.64 12.52
N MET A 204 24.12 -70.65 11.87
CA MET A 204 25.42 -70.62 12.55
C MET A 204 25.63 -69.34 13.36
N ILE A 205 25.22 -68.19 12.82
CA ILE A 205 25.31 -66.90 13.50
C ILE A 205 24.39 -66.88 14.73
N ARG A 206 23.13 -67.33 14.59
CA ARG A 206 22.20 -67.42 15.74
C ARG A 206 22.76 -68.32 16.84
N SER A 207 23.26 -69.51 16.49
CA SER A 207 23.90 -70.39 17.48
C SER A 207 25.16 -69.77 18.11
N GLY A 208 25.95 -69.03 17.33
CA GLY A 208 27.17 -68.35 17.81
C GLY A 208 26.92 -67.12 18.67
N LEU A 209 25.74 -66.47 18.54
CA LEU A 209 25.30 -65.38 19.41
C LEU A 209 24.78 -65.89 20.76
N GLU A 210 24.12 -67.05 20.77
CA GLU A 210 23.62 -67.74 21.97
C GLU A 210 24.75 -68.44 22.76
N ARG A 211 25.71 -69.06 22.06
CA ARG A 211 26.87 -69.74 22.66
C ARG A 211 28.16 -69.38 21.91
N PRO A 212 29.21 -68.91 22.59
CA PRO A 212 30.47 -68.54 21.94
C PRO A 212 31.10 -69.76 21.23
N LEU A 213 31.61 -69.55 20.01
CA LEU A 213 32.29 -70.61 19.24
C LEU A 213 33.64 -70.94 19.90
N ASP A 214 33.97 -72.22 20.00
CA ASP A 214 35.27 -72.68 20.47
C ASP A 214 36.31 -72.55 19.35
N THR A 215 36.99 -71.40 19.28
CA THR A 215 38.02 -71.08 18.26
C THR A 215 39.35 -71.80 18.53
N GLY A 216 39.47 -72.56 19.63
CA GLY A 216 40.72 -73.13 20.11
C GLY A 216 41.19 -74.39 19.37
N LYS A 217 40.29 -75.12 18.70
CA LYS A 217 40.54 -76.37 17.96
C LYS A 217 39.87 -76.29 16.59
N ILE A 218 40.49 -76.83 15.54
CA ILE A 218 39.87 -77.00 14.21
C ILE A 218 38.75 -78.05 14.35
N THR A 219 37.58 -77.61 14.81
CA THR A 219 36.36 -78.40 14.91
C THR A 219 35.62 -78.37 13.57
N GLY A 220 34.79 -79.38 13.32
CA GLY A 220 33.95 -79.43 12.11
C GLY A 220 33.08 -78.18 11.94
N GLU A 221 32.69 -77.53 13.04
CA GLU A 221 31.93 -76.28 13.06
C GLU A 221 32.71 -75.09 12.48
N SER A 222 33.99 -74.92 12.84
CA SER A 222 34.85 -73.86 12.28
C SER A 222 35.14 -74.05 10.79
N GLN A 223 35.29 -75.30 10.34
CA GLN A 223 35.52 -75.62 8.93
C GLN A 223 34.23 -75.45 8.10
N ASN A 224 33.07 -75.79 8.68
CA ASN A 224 31.77 -75.56 8.08
C ASN A 224 31.51 -74.06 7.91
N LEU A 225 31.71 -73.25 8.96
CA LEU A 225 31.62 -71.79 8.88
C LEU A 225 32.55 -71.22 7.79
N ARG A 226 33.79 -71.68 7.71
CA ARG A 226 34.74 -71.27 6.66
C ARG A 226 34.20 -71.58 5.26
N SER A 227 33.70 -72.78 5.02
CA SER A 227 33.18 -73.17 3.70
C SER A 227 31.97 -72.34 3.28
N VAL A 228 31.03 -72.08 4.20
CA VAL A 228 29.81 -71.31 3.92
C VAL A 228 30.14 -69.84 3.68
N VAL A 229 30.98 -69.24 4.53
CA VAL A 229 31.39 -67.83 4.40
C VAL A 229 32.18 -67.60 3.11
N MET A 230 33.15 -68.46 2.80
CA MET A 230 33.92 -68.32 1.56
C MET A 230 33.04 -68.52 0.32
N SER A 231 32.09 -69.47 0.35
CA SER A 231 31.14 -69.68 -0.76
C SER A 231 30.25 -68.46 -1.02
N LEU A 232 29.93 -67.67 0.01
CA LEU A 232 29.15 -66.44 -0.14
C LEU A 232 30.01 -65.26 -0.58
N ALA A 233 31.25 -65.18 -0.11
CA ALA A 233 32.15 -64.07 -0.38
C ALA A 233 32.81 -64.12 -1.79
N THR A 234 33.07 -65.31 -2.36
CA THR A 234 33.76 -65.44 -3.66
C THR A 234 32.80 -65.60 -4.84
N ARG A 235 31.61 -65.00 -4.79
CA ARG A 235 30.60 -65.10 -5.85
C ARG A 235 30.91 -64.12 -6.98
N SER A 236 30.94 -64.60 -8.22
CA SER A 236 31.09 -63.77 -9.43
C SER A 236 29.73 -63.50 -10.08
N ASN A 237 29.54 -62.29 -10.62
CA ASN A 237 28.51 -62.06 -11.65
C ASN A 237 28.93 -62.76 -12.95
N ASN A 238 27.95 -63.13 -13.78
CA ASN A 238 28.10 -63.99 -14.97
C ASN A 238 29.02 -63.48 -16.10
N ASP A 239 29.72 -62.36 -15.93
CA ASP A 239 30.68 -61.82 -16.90
C ASP A 239 32.11 -62.09 -16.43
N GLY A 240 32.69 -63.16 -16.95
CA GLY A 240 33.97 -63.70 -16.48
C GLY A 240 35.14 -62.75 -16.66
N ILE A 241 35.62 -62.18 -15.55
CA ILE A 241 37.02 -61.76 -15.34
C ILE A 241 37.40 -62.00 -13.86
N GLY A 242 38.28 -62.99 -13.62
CA GLY A 242 39.08 -63.16 -12.37
C GLY A 242 38.50 -64.05 -11.25
N PRO A 243 39.07 -65.22 -10.94
CA PRO A 243 38.59 -66.16 -9.91
C PRO A 243 38.98 -65.82 -8.46
N ASP A 244 39.42 -64.59 -8.13
CA ASP A 244 40.09 -64.30 -6.84
C ASP A 244 39.55 -63.10 -6.02
N THR A 245 38.48 -62.40 -6.43
CA THR A 245 37.93 -61.26 -5.65
C THR A 245 36.97 -61.71 -4.54
N CYS A 246 37.19 -61.20 -3.33
CA CYS A 246 36.40 -61.53 -2.14
C CYS A 246 35.45 -60.37 -1.75
N HIS A 247 34.15 -60.56 -1.98
CA HIS A 247 33.09 -59.61 -1.71
C HIS A 247 32.50 -59.82 -0.31
N TRP A 248 33.08 -59.18 0.72
CA TRP A 248 32.56 -59.26 2.10
C TRP A 248 32.28 -57.91 2.75
N ALA A 249 32.92 -56.82 2.30
CA ALA A 249 32.80 -55.48 2.89
C ALA A 249 32.61 -54.38 1.84
N ASP A 250 32.32 -54.73 0.59
CA ASP A 250 32.22 -53.84 -0.57
C ASP A 250 30.77 -53.62 -1.04
N GLY A 251 29.80 -54.16 -0.30
CA GLY A 251 28.38 -53.92 -0.53
C GLY A 251 27.84 -52.70 0.22
N PHE A 252 26.92 -51.98 -0.42
CA PHE A 252 26.28 -50.78 0.12
C PHE A 252 25.14 -51.13 1.10
N PRO A 253 25.07 -50.47 2.28
CA PRO A 253 25.86 -49.31 2.69
C PRO A 253 26.99 -49.62 3.69
N LEU A 254 27.25 -50.88 4.02
CA LEU A 254 28.27 -51.28 5.00
C LEU A 254 29.65 -50.70 4.64
N ASN A 255 30.02 -50.77 3.36
CA ASN A 255 31.30 -50.27 2.87
C ASN A 255 31.50 -48.76 3.14
N LEU A 256 30.47 -47.94 2.88
CA LEU A 256 30.52 -46.49 3.06
C LEU A 256 30.58 -46.10 4.54
N ARG A 257 29.90 -46.84 5.41
CA ARG A 257 29.93 -46.61 6.86
C ARG A 257 31.29 -46.91 7.46
N ILE A 258 31.93 -48.02 7.04
CA ILE A 258 33.31 -48.32 7.42
C ILE A 258 34.26 -47.25 6.86
N TYR A 259 34.06 -46.82 5.61
CA TYR A 259 34.88 -45.78 4.99
C TYR A 259 34.73 -44.41 5.67
N GLN A 260 33.52 -44.06 6.11
CA GLN A 260 33.27 -42.85 6.91
C GLN A 260 34.14 -42.85 8.18
N MET A 261 34.19 -43.97 8.91
CA MET A 261 35.02 -44.10 10.12
C MET A 261 36.53 -43.92 9.81
N LEU A 262 36.99 -44.34 8.64
CA LEU A 262 38.36 -44.08 8.18
C LEU A 262 38.59 -42.59 7.93
N LEU A 263 37.68 -41.93 7.20
CA LEU A 263 37.80 -40.51 6.88
C LEU A 263 37.72 -39.61 8.13
N GLU A 264 36.98 -40.03 9.17
CA GLU A 264 36.95 -39.34 10.45
C GLU A 264 38.34 -39.22 11.11
N SER A 265 39.29 -40.10 10.76
CA SER A 265 40.68 -40.01 11.25
C SER A 265 41.49 -38.84 10.68
N CYS A 266 40.95 -38.11 9.70
CA CYS A 266 41.57 -36.90 9.15
C CYS A 266 41.42 -35.67 10.06
N PHE A 267 40.64 -35.77 11.14
CA PHE A 267 40.35 -34.67 12.08
C PHE A 267 41.03 -34.95 13.42
N ASP A 268 41.45 -33.90 14.12
CA ASP A 268 42.07 -34.03 15.45
C ASP A 268 41.01 -34.40 16.51
N VAL A 269 41.26 -35.45 17.29
CA VAL A 269 40.40 -35.85 18.42
C VAL A 269 40.28 -34.74 19.48
N ASN A 270 41.30 -33.89 19.63
CA ASN A 270 41.32 -32.84 20.65
C ASN A 270 40.74 -31.51 20.15
N ASP A 271 40.74 -31.30 18.83
CA ASP A 271 40.14 -30.14 18.16
C ASP A 271 39.36 -30.63 16.93
N GLU A 272 38.08 -30.98 17.14
CA GLU A 272 37.23 -31.59 16.11
C GLU A 272 37.00 -30.69 14.88
N LEU A 273 37.35 -29.40 14.97
CA LEU A 273 37.30 -28.41 13.89
C LEU A 273 38.55 -28.46 12.99
N SER A 274 39.66 -29.02 13.47
CA SER A 274 40.94 -28.96 12.78
C SER A 274 41.25 -30.26 12.03
N VAL A 275 41.56 -30.12 10.74
CA VAL A 275 42.12 -31.21 9.93
C VAL A 275 43.60 -31.39 10.28
N VAL A 276 44.03 -32.63 10.49
CA VAL A 276 45.43 -32.96 10.86
C VAL A 276 46.41 -32.43 9.81
N GLU A 277 47.61 -32.01 10.23
CA GLU A 277 48.62 -31.48 9.30
C GLU A 277 49.08 -32.52 8.28
N GLU A 278 49.13 -33.79 8.67
CA GLU A 278 49.57 -34.93 7.85
C GLU A 278 48.41 -35.61 7.10
N VAL A 279 47.38 -34.85 6.72
CA VAL A 279 46.19 -35.38 6.05
C VAL A 279 46.52 -36.06 4.70
N ASP A 280 47.54 -35.58 3.98
CA ASP A 280 48.00 -36.22 2.74
C ASP A 280 48.48 -37.66 3.00
N GLU A 281 49.30 -37.86 4.05
CA GLU A 281 49.75 -39.20 4.45
C GLU A 281 48.63 -40.09 4.97
N VAL A 282 47.67 -39.53 5.72
CA VAL A 282 46.52 -40.27 6.24
C VAL A 282 45.63 -40.77 5.10
N LEU A 283 45.27 -39.90 4.14
CA LEU A 283 44.45 -40.28 2.99
C LEU A 283 45.15 -41.31 2.10
N GLU A 284 46.47 -41.24 1.93
CA GLU A 284 47.25 -42.26 1.20
C GLU A 284 47.22 -43.64 1.91
N LEU A 285 47.18 -43.68 3.24
CA LEU A 285 46.98 -44.95 3.97
C LEU A 285 45.55 -45.47 3.79
N ILE A 286 44.54 -44.59 3.91
CA ILE A 286 43.13 -44.93 3.72
C ILE A 286 42.91 -45.48 2.30
N LYS A 287 43.55 -44.91 1.28
CA LYS A 287 43.46 -45.37 -0.11
C LYS A 287 43.83 -46.84 -0.31
N LYS A 288 44.70 -47.41 0.56
CA LYS A 288 45.05 -48.83 0.51
C LYS A 288 43.87 -49.76 0.84
N THR A 289 42.84 -49.28 1.51
CA THR A 289 41.64 -50.08 1.86
C THR A 289 40.64 -50.19 0.72
N TRP A 290 40.79 -49.39 -0.34
CA TRP A 290 39.85 -49.33 -1.46
C TRP A 290 39.55 -50.69 -2.11
N PRO A 291 40.53 -51.60 -2.34
CA PRO A 291 40.24 -52.92 -2.90
C PRO A 291 39.34 -53.81 -2.04
N VAL A 292 39.31 -53.59 -0.71
CA VAL A 292 38.48 -54.37 0.23
C VAL A 292 37.06 -53.79 0.34
N LEU A 293 36.94 -52.46 0.22
CA LEU A 293 35.67 -51.73 0.39
C LEU A 293 34.97 -51.41 -0.94
N GLY A 294 35.57 -51.75 -2.08
CA GLY A 294 35.03 -51.42 -3.40
C GLY A 294 35.00 -49.91 -3.68
N MET A 295 35.96 -49.15 -3.16
CA MET A 295 36.00 -47.69 -3.29
C MET A 295 36.79 -47.26 -4.52
N ASN A 296 36.38 -46.15 -5.12
CA ASN A 296 37.12 -45.46 -6.18
C ASN A 296 37.21 -43.95 -5.85
N GLN A 297 37.88 -43.18 -6.71
CA GLN A 297 38.05 -41.74 -6.48
C GLN A 297 36.71 -41.00 -6.41
N MET A 298 35.75 -41.31 -7.30
CA MET A 298 34.44 -40.63 -7.35
C MET A 298 33.65 -40.85 -6.05
N VAL A 299 33.55 -42.10 -5.57
CA VAL A 299 32.86 -42.40 -4.31
C VAL A 299 33.61 -41.81 -3.11
N HIS A 300 34.95 -41.77 -3.15
CA HIS A 300 35.74 -41.10 -2.12
C HIS A 300 35.41 -39.60 -2.04
N ASN A 301 35.35 -38.90 -3.17
CA ASN A 301 35.02 -37.47 -3.23
C ASN A 301 33.67 -37.20 -2.57
N VAL A 302 32.65 -38.00 -2.88
CA VAL A 302 31.30 -37.90 -2.27
C VAL A 302 31.33 -38.18 -0.76
N CYS A 303 32.02 -39.23 -0.31
CA CYS A 303 32.13 -39.55 1.11
C CYS A 303 32.90 -38.49 1.90
N PHE A 304 33.97 -37.94 1.32
CA PHE A 304 34.79 -36.94 1.97
C PHE A 304 34.09 -35.57 2.00
N LEU A 305 33.33 -35.22 0.96
CA LEU A 305 32.40 -34.09 0.94
C LEU A 305 31.42 -34.17 2.13
N TRP A 306 30.77 -35.32 2.30
CA TRP A 306 29.85 -35.54 3.41
C TRP A 306 30.53 -35.36 4.77
N VAL A 307 31.72 -35.95 4.98
CA VAL A 307 32.42 -35.87 6.27
C VAL A 307 32.83 -34.43 6.61
N LEU A 308 33.37 -33.69 5.65
CA LEU A 308 33.73 -32.27 5.82
C LEU A 308 32.49 -31.42 6.17
N PHE A 309 31.41 -31.60 5.41
CA PHE A 309 30.15 -30.86 5.60
C PHE A 309 29.47 -31.21 6.93
N ASN A 310 29.34 -32.50 7.24
CA ASN A 310 28.74 -32.95 8.49
C ASN A 310 29.54 -32.45 9.71
N ARG A 311 30.87 -32.39 9.62
CA ARG A 311 31.70 -31.82 10.69
C ARG A 311 31.43 -30.32 10.87
N TYR A 312 31.35 -29.55 9.79
CA TYR A 312 30.99 -28.13 9.84
C TYR A 312 29.63 -27.90 10.52
N VAL A 313 28.61 -28.70 10.19
CA VAL A 313 27.27 -28.57 10.76
C VAL A 313 27.23 -29.01 12.23
N ALA A 314 27.82 -30.17 12.56
CA ALA A 314 27.82 -30.73 13.91
C ALA A 314 28.54 -29.82 14.93
N THR A 315 29.57 -29.10 14.49
CA THR A 315 30.38 -28.22 15.34
C THR A 315 29.84 -26.78 15.42
N GLY A 316 28.60 -26.55 14.95
CA GLY A 316 27.90 -25.28 15.14
C GLY A 316 28.27 -24.17 14.16
N GLN A 317 28.78 -24.51 12.95
CA GLN A 317 29.01 -23.56 11.86
C GLN A 317 30.06 -22.47 12.17
N VAL A 318 31.06 -22.81 13.00
CA VAL A 318 32.09 -21.85 13.45
C VAL A 318 33.27 -21.76 12.48
N GLU A 319 33.67 -22.86 11.85
CA GLU A 319 34.87 -22.93 11.00
C GLU A 319 34.51 -22.89 9.52
N ASN A 320 34.52 -21.69 8.94
CA ASN A 320 34.15 -21.45 7.54
C ASN A 320 35.05 -22.20 6.54
N ASP A 321 36.29 -22.48 6.91
CA ASP A 321 37.25 -23.22 6.07
C ASP A 321 36.74 -24.65 5.74
N LEU A 322 35.96 -25.28 6.63
CA LEU A 322 35.36 -26.59 6.36
C LEU A 322 34.22 -26.52 5.34
N LEU A 323 33.41 -25.45 5.39
CA LEU A 323 32.35 -25.21 4.40
C LEU A 323 32.94 -24.90 3.02
N VAL A 324 34.01 -24.10 2.98
CA VAL A 324 34.77 -23.83 1.74
C VAL A 324 35.41 -25.10 1.19
N ALA A 325 35.98 -25.95 2.06
CA ALA A 325 36.51 -27.26 1.67
C ALA A 325 35.44 -28.18 1.07
N ALA A 326 34.26 -28.24 1.69
CA ALA A 326 33.13 -28.97 1.15
C ALA A 326 32.69 -28.40 -0.21
N HIS A 327 32.61 -27.07 -0.36
CA HIS A 327 32.25 -26.44 -1.62
C HIS A 327 33.25 -26.74 -2.75
N ASN A 328 34.55 -26.65 -2.49
CA ASN A 328 35.60 -26.96 -3.47
C ASN A 328 35.53 -28.43 -3.92
N LEU A 329 35.32 -29.35 -2.98
CA LEU A 329 35.18 -30.77 -3.29
C LEU A 329 33.88 -31.10 -4.05
N LEU A 330 32.81 -30.33 -3.83
CA LEU A 330 31.58 -30.45 -4.61
C LEU A 330 31.80 -30.14 -6.10
N LEU A 331 32.72 -29.24 -6.46
CA LEU A 331 33.04 -28.96 -7.86
C LEU A 331 33.66 -30.19 -8.55
N GLU A 332 34.44 -30.99 -7.82
CA GLU A 332 34.95 -32.28 -8.33
C GLU A 332 33.81 -33.30 -8.49
N VAL A 333 32.93 -33.41 -7.48
CA VAL A 333 31.74 -34.28 -7.53
C VAL A 333 30.80 -33.92 -8.69
N GLU A 334 30.65 -32.63 -9.01
CA GLU A 334 29.88 -32.16 -10.17
C GLU A 334 30.49 -32.65 -11.50
N ASN A 335 31.82 -32.66 -11.61
CA ASN A 335 32.50 -33.18 -12.81
C ASN A 335 32.37 -34.71 -12.87
N ASP A 336 32.60 -35.41 -11.76
CA ASP A 336 32.46 -36.86 -11.65
C ASP A 336 31.04 -37.32 -12.08
N ALA A 337 30.00 -36.60 -11.64
CA ALA A 337 28.61 -36.89 -11.98
C ALA A 337 28.26 -36.67 -13.46
N LYS A 338 29.01 -35.83 -14.19
CA LYS A 338 28.84 -35.64 -15.65
C LYS A 338 29.53 -36.74 -16.45
N GLU A 339 30.64 -37.27 -15.94
CA GLU A 339 31.46 -38.27 -16.64
C GLU A 339 30.96 -39.70 -16.45
N THR A 340 30.33 -40.01 -15.32
CA THR A 340 29.90 -41.38 -14.97
C THR A 340 28.41 -41.65 -15.21
N ASN A 341 28.10 -42.84 -15.72
CA ASN A 341 26.72 -43.35 -15.86
C ASN A 341 26.42 -44.49 -14.88
N ASP A 342 27.23 -44.66 -13.83
CA ASP A 342 27.05 -45.72 -12.85
C ASP A 342 25.82 -45.47 -11.93
N PRO A 343 24.79 -46.33 -11.97
CA PRO A 343 23.60 -46.17 -11.14
C PRO A 343 23.90 -46.30 -9.64
N ALA A 344 24.95 -47.03 -9.24
CA ALA A 344 25.34 -47.16 -7.84
C ALA A 344 25.93 -45.85 -7.31
N TYR A 345 26.81 -45.22 -8.08
CA TYR A 345 27.35 -43.89 -7.77
C TYR A 345 26.23 -42.85 -7.65
N SER A 346 25.32 -42.77 -8.63
CA SER A 346 24.21 -41.81 -8.61
C SER A 346 23.30 -41.96 -7.40
N LYS A 347 23.09 -43.20 -6.92
CA LYS A 347 22.32 -43.44 -5.68
C LYS A 347 23.04 -42.88 -4.44
N ILE A 348 24.35 -43.06 -4.36
CA ILE A 348 25.17 -42.60 -3.22
C ILE A 348 25.29 -41.08 -3.23
N SER A 349 25.64 -40.50 -4.38
CA SER A 349 25.74 -39.04 -4.54
C SER A 349 24.40 -38.38 -4.25
N ASN A 350 23.28 -38.86 -4.82
CA ASN A 350 21.97 -38.27 -4.58
C ASN A 350 21.58 -38.27 -3.10
N SER A 351 21.90 -39.34 -2.35
CA SER A 351 21.58 -39.42 -0.92
C SER A 351 22.39 -38.45 -0.06
N VAL A 352 23.63 -38.15 -0.44
CA VAL A 352 24.48 -37.17 0.26
C VAL A 352 24.04 -35.76 -0.12
N LEU A 353 23.93 -35.51 -1.42
CA LEU A 353 23.61 -34.22 -2.00
C LEU A 353 22.22 -33.74 -1.58
N SER A 354 21.21 -34.62 -1.45
CA SER A 354 19.89 -34.23 -0.97
C SER A 354 19.92 -33.67 0.47
N LEU A 355 20.74 -34.24 1.35
CA LEU A 355 20.86 -33.74 2.73
C LEU A 355 21.57 -32.39 2.81
N ILE A 356 22.60 -32.20 1.97
CA ILE A 356 23.30 -30.92 1.85
C ILE A 356 22.35 -29.86 1.29
N LEU A 357 21.57 -30.21 0.27
CA LEU A 357 20.57 -29.31 -0.33
C LEU A 357 19.49 -28.95 0.68
N ASP A 358 18.89 -29.92 1.37
CA ASP A 358 17.88 -29.68 2.41
C ASP A 358 18.38 -28.74 3.50
N TRP A 359 19.64 -28.89 3.91
CA TRP A 359 20.27 -28.00 4.89
C TRP A 359 20.46 -26.59 4.34
N ALA A 360 20.97 -26.46 3.11
CA ALA A 360 21.19 -25.18 2.47
C ALA A 360 19.86 -24.44 2.23
N GLU A 361 18.86 -25.13 1.67
CA GLU A 361 17.56 -24.54 1.37
C GLU A 361 16.81 -24.04 2.61
N LYS A 362 16.81 -24.78 3.72
CA LYS A 362 16.18 -24.32 4.97
C LYS A 362 16.73 -22.98 5.44
N ARG A 363 18.04 -22.77 5.24
CA ARG A 363 18.74 -21.54 5.62
C ARG A 363 18.53 -20.43 4.61
N LEU A 364 18.60 -20.74 3.31
CA LEU A 364 18.44 -19.75 2.24
C LEU A 364 16.99 -19.28 2.10
N LEU A 365 16.00 -20.14 2.32
CA LEU A 365 14.58 -19.74 2.32
C LEU A 365 14.22 -18.79 3.48
N ALA A 366 15.06 -18.72 4.51
CA ALA A 366 14.93 -17.88 5.70
C ALA A 366 16.25 -17.17 6.04
N TYR A 367 16.98 -16.67 5.03
CA TYR A 367 18.33 -16.13 5.25
C TYR A 367 18.34 -14.91 6.18
N HIS A 368 17.28 -14.10 6.23
CA HIS A 368 17.15 -12.99 7.19
C HIS A 368 17.14 -13.44 8.66
N ASP A 369 16.71 -14.68 8.95
CA ASP A 369 16.71 -15.25 10.30
C ASP A 369 18.03 -15.99 10.60
N THR A 370 18.71 -16.47 9.56
CA THR A 370 19.90 -17.34 9.67
C THR A 370 21.20 -16.54 9.63
N PHE A 371 21.26 -15.52 8.79
CA PHE A 371 22.47 -14.74 8.53
C PHE A 371 22.33 -13.32 9.09
N ASN A 372 23.38 -12.87 9.77
CA ASN A 372 23.54 -11.53 10.31
C ASN A 372 24.84 -10.93 9.78
N ILE A 373 25.18 -9.72 10.23
CA ILE A 373 26.40 -9.02 9.80
C ILE A 373 27.67 -9.83 10.12
N ASP A 374 27.67 -10.62 11.20
CA ASP A 374 28.85 -11.35 11.68
C ASP A 374 29.13 -12.63 10.87
N ASN A 375 28.13 -13.22 10.22
CA ASN A 375 28.26 -14.48 9.47
C ASN A 375 27.89 -14.35 7.98
N VAL A 376 27.64 -13.14 7.47
CA VAL A 376 27.19 -12.89 6.10
C VAL A 376 28.16 -13.44 5.04
N GLU A 377 29.46 -13.53 5.36
CA GLU A 377 30.47 -14.11 4.47
C GLU A 377 30.16 -15.57 4.08
N THR A 378 29.48 -16.31 4.96
CA THR A 378 29.09 -17.71 4.71
C THR A 378 27.88 -17.85 3.79
N LEU A 379 27.12 -16.76 3.59
CA LEU A 379 25.95 -16.76 2.69
C LEU A 379 26.38 -17.06 1.26
N GLU A 380 27.45 -16.42 0.78
CA GLU A 380 27.95 -16.62 -0.58
C GLU A 380 28.31 -18.10 -0.82
N THR A 381 29.06 -18.71 0.11
CA THR A 381 29.43 -20.12 0.02
C THR A 381 28.21 -21.03 0.13
N THR A 382 27.23 -20.69 0.97
CA THR A 382 25.99 -21.49 1.13
C THR A 382 25.12 -21.44 -0.12
N VAL A 383 24.97 -20.28 -0.76
CA VAL A 383 24.25 -20.12 -2.03
C VAL A 383 24.96 -20.89 -3.14
N SER A 384 26.28 -20.74 -3.25
CA SER A 384 27.09 -21.46 -4.24
C SER A 384 26.96 -22.98 -4.07
N LEU A 385 27.07 -23.46 -2.83
CA LEU A 385 26.88 -24.87 -2.48
C LEU A 385 25.48 -25.36 -2.89
N GLY A 386 24.42 -24.68 -2.44
CA GLY A 386 23.04 -25.09 -2.74
C GLY A 386 22.74 -25.15 -4.25
N ILE A 387 23.21 -24.18 -5.03
CA ILE A 387 23.01 -24.15 -6.48
C ILE A 387 23.80 -25.28 -7.18
N SER A 388 25.06 -25.48 -6.82
CA SER A 388 25.87 -26.57 -7.38
C SER A 388 25.28 -27.95 -7.05
N VAL A 389 24.79 -28.15 -5.83
CA VAL A 389 24.14 -29.42 -5.43
C VAL A 389 22.85 -29.65 -6.23
N ALA A 390 21.98 -28.64 -6.33
CA ALA A 390 20.72 -28.72 -7.08
C ALA A 390 20.95 -29.08 -8.56
N LYS A 391 21.99 -28.48 -9.16
CA LYS A 391 22.39 -28.74 -10.55
C LYS A 391 22.81 -30.20 -10.76
N VAL A 392 23.53 -30.80 -9.81
CA VAL A 392 23.96 -32.21 -9.87
C VAL A 392 22.78 -33.17 -9.70
N LEU A 393 21.84 -32.86 -8.80
CA LEU A 393 20.64 -33.69 -8.56
C LEU A 393 19.65 -33.70 -9.75
N GLY A 394 19.81 -32.81 -10.73
CA GLY A 394 18.93 -32.75 -11.90
C GLY A 394 17.51 -32.27 -11.58
N GLU A 395 17.27 -31.66 -10.40
CA GLU A 395 15.99 -31.02 -10.05
C GLU A 395 15.62 -29.89 -11.02
N ASP A 396 16.61 -29.36 -11.74
CA ASP A 396 16.44 -28.32 -12.76
C ASP A 396 15.88 -28.86 -14.09
N ALA A 397 15.85 -30.19 -14.31
CA ALA A 397 15.32 -30.81 -15.53
C ALA A 397 13.89 -31.37 -15.38
N SER A 398 13.40 -31.58 -14.15
CA SER A 398 12.16 -32.33 -13.87
C SER A 398 10.94 -31.47 -13.50
N SER A 399 11.05 -30.14 -13.50
CA SER A 399 9.89 -29.24 -13.40
C SER A 399 9.10 -29.22 -14.72
N GLU A 400 8.26 -30.23 -14.92
CA GLU A 400 7.44 -30.45 -16.13
C GLU A 400 6.39 -29.33 -16.40
N TYR A 401 6.25 -28.36 -15.50
CA TYR A 401 5.27 -27.26 -15.62
C TYR A 401 5.78 -25.98 -16.33
N ARG A 402 7.07 -25.87 -16.69
CA ARG A 402 7.67 -24.60 -17.18
C ARG A 402 8.20 -24.57 -18.62
N ARG A 403 7.74 -25.46 -19.52
CA ARG A 403 8.21 -25.53 -20.94
C ARG A 403 7.85 -24.35 -21.86
N LYS A 404 7.49 -23.16 -21.34
CA LYS A 404 7.19 -21.97 -22.16
C LYS A 404 8.05 -20.73 -21.90
N LYS A 405 9.08 -20.79 -21.05
CA LYS A 405 10.06 -19.69 -20.93
C LYS A 405 11.45 -20.15 -21.35
N LYS A 406 11.93 -19.52 -22.42
CA LYS A 406 13.22 -19.71 -23.08
C LYS A 406 14.36 -19.43 -22.08
N ASN A 407 15.33 -20.34 -21.96
CA ASN A 407 16.64 -20.21 -21.29
C ASN A 407 16.68 -19.25 -20.08
N VAL A 408 16.07 -19.63 -18.95
CA VAL A 408 16.34 -18.96 -17.67
C VAL A 408 17.32 -19.83 -16.90
N ASP A 409 18.43 -19.22 -16.48
CA ASP A 409 19.44 -19.83 -15.63
C ASP A 409 18.79 -20.42 -14.37
N SER A 410 18.97 -21.72 -14.10
CA SER A 410 18.29 -22.40 -13.00
C SER A 410 18.71 -21.87 -11.63
N GLY A 411 19.96 -21.41 -11.51
CA GLY A 411 20.46 -20.73 -10.31
C GLY A 411 19.71 -19.43 -10.02
N ARG A 412 19.40 -18.66 -11.09
CA ARG A 412 18.64 -17.41 -10.98
C ARG A 412 17.24 -17.63 -10.42
N ASP A 413 16.51 -18.63 -10.91
CA ASP A 413 15.14 -18.94 -10.47
C ASP A 413 15.10 -19.41 -9.00
N ARG A 414 16.12 -20.15 -8.53
CA ARG A 414 16.22 -20.55 -7.12
C ARG A 414 16.53 -19.37 -6.20
N VAL A 415 17.48 -18.51 -6.59
CA VAL A 415 17.80 -17.31 -5.80
C VAL A 415 16.62 -16.34 -5.73
N ASP A 416 15.85 -16.17 -6.81
CA ASP A 416 14.58 -15.45 -6.80
C ASP A 416 13.61 -16.02 -5.75
N THR A 417 13.52 -17.36 -5.67
CA THR A 417 12.68 -18.05 -4.67
C THR A 417 13.17 -17.83 -3.24
N TYR A 418 14.49 -17.86 -3.00
CA TYR A 418 15.09 -17.61 -1.69
C TYR A 418 14.81 -16.17 -1.20
N ILE A 419 15.05 -15.17 -2.06
CA ILE A 419 14.75 -13.76 -1.78
C ILE A 419 13.29 -13.58 -1.42
N ARG A 420 12.39 -14.07 -2.27
CA ARG A 420 10.94 -13.94 -2.08
C ARG A 420 10.45 -14.62 -0.80
N SER A 421 10.93 -15.83 -0.51
CA SER A 421 10.54 -16.58 0.69
C SER A 421 11.02 -15.86 1.95
N SER A 422 12.30 -15.51 2.01
CA SER A 422 12.90 -14.96 3.21
C SER A 422 12.31 -13.59 3.55
N LEU A 423 12.08 -12.73 2.56
CA LEU A 423 11.44 -11.43 2.77
C LEU A 423 9.97 -11.54 3.18
N ARG A 424 9.22 -12.53 2.68
CA ARG A 424 7.84 -12.78 3.16
C ARG A 424 7.81 -13.20 4.62
N MET A 425 8.79 -14.00 5.05
CA MET A 425 8.96 -14.36 6.46
C MET A 425 9.33 -13.15 7.31
N ALA A 426 10.34 -12.37 6.90
CA ALA A 426 10.77 -11.15 7.58
C ALA A 426 9.65 -10.10 7.67
N PHE A 427 8.89 -9.90 6.60
CA PHE A 427 7.69 -9.05 6.58
C PHE A 427 6.65 -9.52 7.61
N SER A 428 6.37 -10.83 7.62
CA SER A 428 5.40 -11.42 8.55
C SER A 428 5.81 -11.28 10.00
N GLN A 429 7.11 -11.40 10.31
CA GLN A 429 7.65 -11.15 11.65
C GLN A 429 7.55 -9.68 12.04
N THR A 430 7.98 -8.76 11.16
CA THR A 430 7.90 -7.31 11.37
C THR A 430 6.46 -6.87 11.66
N LYS A 431 5.50 -7.37 10.87
CA LYS A 431 4.07 -7.15 11.09
C LYS A 431 3.63 -7.59 12.49
N LYS A 432 3.98 -8.80 12.93
CA LYS A 432 3.65 -9.30 14.27
C LYS A 432 4.28 -8.43 15.36
N MET A 433 5.53 -7.99 15.19
CA MET A 433 6.21 -7.12 16.16
C MET A 433 5.48 -5.78 16.33
N VAL A 434 5.04 -5.15 15.22
CA VAL A 434 4.25 -3.90 15.26
C VAL A 434 2.90 -4.12 15.96
N GLU A 435 2.22 -5.22 15.68
CA GLU A 435 0.95 -5.59 16.34
C GLU A 435 1.12 -5.81 17.86
N HIS A 436 2.20 -6.50 18.28
CA HIS A 436 2.52 -6.74 19.69
C HIS A 436 2.98 -5.48 20.44
N SER A 437 3.75 -4.62 19.78
CA SER A 437 4.21 -3.34 20.31
C SER A 437 3.03 -2.43 20.66
N LYS A 438 1.98 -2.40 19.83
CA LYS A 438 0.75 -1.67 20.13
C LYS A 438 -0.05 -2.25 21.28
N ARG A 439 -0.20 -3.58 21.36
CA ARG A 439 -0.88 -4.24 22.49
C ARG A 439 -0.19 -3.96 23.83
N SER A 440 1.14 -3.81 23.81
CA SER A 440 1.93 -3.52 25.01
C SER A 440 1.91 -2.04 25.39
N LYS A 441 2.04 -1.11 24.42
CA LYS A 441 1.99 0.35 24.66
C LYS A 441 0.59 0.87 25.02
N SER A 442 -0.47 0.16 24.64
CA SER A 442 -1.84 0.42 25.10
C SER A 442 -1.98 0.38 26.63
N ARG A 443 -1.05 -0.28 27.35
CA ARG A 443 -1.03 -0.31 28.83
C ARG A 443 -0.27 0.86 29.48
N GLN A 444 0.61 1.56 28.77
CA GLN A 444 1.48 2.61 29.34
C GLN A 444 1.77 3.74 28.33
N SER A 445 1.00 4.83 28.43
CA SER A 445 1.28 6.19 27.94
C SER A 445 1.27 6.49 26.43
N SER A 446 0.89 7.74 26.15
CA SER A 446 0.24 8.27 24.95
C SER A 446 1.11 9.32 24.24
N THR A 447 2.30 8.97 23.76
CA THR A 447 3.26 9.97 23.24
C THR A 447 3.82 9.76 21.83
N SER A 448 3.42 8.73 21.07
CA SER A 448 3.67 8.70 19.61
C SER A 448 2.77 7.71 18.87
N ASN A 449 1.47 8.02 18.75
CA ASN A 449 0.53 7.11 18.10
C ASN A 449 0.57 7.27 16.58
N LEU A 450 1.57 6.67 15.92
CA LEU A 450 1.48 6.37 14.49
C LEU A 450 0.48 5.20 14.30
N PRO A 451 -0.38 5.24 13.27
CA PRO A 451 -1.18 4.09 12.86
C PRO A 451 -0.31 2.86 12.62
N ALA A 452 -0.83 1.66 12.87
CA ALA A 452 -0.01 0.44 12.86
C ALA A 452 0.60 0.19 11.48
N LEU A 453 -0.20 0.46 10.44
CA LEU A 453 0.22 0.32 9.07
C LEU A 453 1.25 1.39 8.64
N ALA A 454 1.21 2.58 9.23
CA ALA A 454 2.21 3.62 8.98
C ALA A 454 3.57 3.25 9.60
N THR A 455 3.57 2.74 10.84
CA THR A 455 4.79 2.19 11.47
C THR A 455 5.32 0.99 10.69
N LEU A 456 4.43 0.10 10.24
CA LEU A 456 4.83 -1.02 9.38
C LEU A 456 5.49 -0.52 8.09
N ALA A 457 4.98 0.55 7.47
CA ALA A 457 5.61 1.11 6.27
C ALA A 457 7.04 1.58 6.51
N GLU A 458 7.29 2.26 7.64
CA GLU A 458 8.63 2.70 8.05
C GLU A 458 9.57 1.50 8.29
N ASP A 459 9.13 0.50 9.06
CA ASP A 459 9.92 -0.69 9.37
C ASP A 459 10.24 -1.52 8.11
N ILE A 460 9.29 -1.61 7.16
CA ILE A 460 9.51 -2.27 5.86
C ILE A 460 10.47 -1.46 4.98
N GLY A 461 10.42 -0.13 5.05
CA GLY A 461 11.43 0.73 4.41
C GLY A 461 12.83 0.41 4.93
N HIS A 462 13.00 0.33 6.26
CA HIS A 462 14.28 -0.08 6.87
C HIS A 462 14.71 -1.49 6.45
N LEU A 463 13.79 -2.45 6.41
CA LEU A 463 14.07 -3.81 5.92
C LEU A 463 14.58 -3.78 4.47
N ALA A 464 13.97 -2.99 3.59
CA ALA A 464 14.39 -2.85 2.20
C ALA A 464 15.80 -2.22 2.07
N PHE A 465 16.11 -1.21 2.89
CA PHE A 465 17.44 -0.61 2.92
C PHE A 465 18.51 -1.60 3.42
N ASN A 466 18.20 -2.38 4.45
CA ASN A 466 19.10 -3.41 4.98
C ASN A 466 19.35 -4.52 3.95
N GLU A 467 18.30 -5.01 3.29
CA GLU A 467 18.37 -6.00 2.23
C GLU A 467 19.29 -5.53 1.09
N LYS A 468 19.09 -4.29 0.62
CA LYS A 468 19.93 -3.67 -0.41
C LYS A 468 21.39 -3.53 0.02
N ALA A 469 21.66 -3.23 1.28
CA ALA A 469 23.01 -2.96 1.77
C ALA A 469 23.81 -4.23 2.08
N ILE A 470 23.16 -5.26 2.64
CA ILE A 470 23.84 -6.43 3.20
C ILE A 470 23.75 -7.63 2.25
N PHE A 471 22.55 -8.00 1.82
CA PHE A 471 22.31 -9.28 1.14
C PHE A 471 22.32 -9.16 -0.39
N SER A 472 21.68 -8.13 -0.93
CA SER A 472 21.58 -7.93 -2.37
C SER A 472 22.94 -7.88 -3.11
N PRO A 473 24.03 -7.27 -2.57
CA PRO A 473 25.33 -7.29 -3.23
C PRO A 473 25.91 -8.70 -3.43
N ILE A 474 25.65 -9.60 -2.48
CA ILE A 474 26.10 -11.00 -2.54
C ILE A 474 25.24 -11.79 -3.52
N LEU A 475 23.92 -11.63 -3.42
CA LEU A 475 22.96 -12.35 -4.27
C LEU A 475 23.01 -11.90 -5.74
N LYS A 476 23.55 -10.70 -6.04
CA LYS A 476 23.75 -10.18 -7.40
C LYS A 476 24.64 -11.09 -8.25
N ASN A 477 25.50 -11.91 -7.64
CA ASN A 477 26.33 -12.91 -8.32
C ASN A 477 25.50 -13.96 -9.10
N TRP A 478 24.27 -14.24 -8.67
CA TRP A 478 23.36 -15.22 -9.30
C TRP A 478 22.09 -14.59 -9.86
N HIS A 479 21.64 -13.47 -9.28
CA HIS A 479 20.45 -12.77 -9.74
C HIS A 479 20.76 -11.27 -9.97
N PRO A 480 20.91 -10.81 -11.23
CA PRO A 480 21.30 -9.42 -11.53
C PRO A 480 20.39 -8.33 -10.94
N LEU A 481 19.13 -8.67 -10.67
CA LEU A 481 18.10 -7.80 -10.11
C LEU A 481 17.69 -8.19 -8.67
N ALA A 482 18.64 -8.62 -7.84
CA ALA A 482 18.36 -9.13 -6.49
C ALA A 482 17.63 -8.11 -5.61
N ALA A 483 18.11 -6.86 -5.55
CA ALA A 483 17.47 -5.80 -4.75
C ALA A 483 16.10 -5.39 -5.35
N GLY A 484 15.97 -5.46 -6.68
CA GLY A 484 14.70 -5.21 -7.36
C GLY A 484 13.63 -6.24 -7.02
N VAL A 485 13.97 -7.54 -7.04
CA VAL A 485 13.06 -8.62 -6.63
C VAL A 485 12.67 -8.48 -5.16
N ALA A 486 13.63 -8.10 -4.31
CA ALA A 486 13.37 -7.84 -2.91
C ALA A 486 12.35 -6.70 -2.72
N ALA A 487 12.59 -5.56 -3.38
CA ALA A 487 11.69 -4.41 -3.34
C ALA A 487 10.29 -4.76 -3.85
N ALA A 488 10.19 -5.51 -4.96
CA ALA A 488 8.91 -5.97 -5.51
C ALA A 488 8.15 -6.90 -4.54
N THR A 489 8.87 -7.76 -3.83
CA THR A 489 8.29 -8.66 -2.82
C THR A 489 7.71 -7.88 -1.65
N LEU A 490 8.46 -6.94 -1.10
CA LEU A 490 8.02 -6.10 0.03
C LEU A 490 6.85 -5.20 -0.39
N HIS A 491 6.92 -4.62 -1.59
CA HIS A 491 5.86 -3.82 -2.18
C HIS A 491 4.55 -4.64 -2.29
N SER A 492 4.63 -5.86 -2.83
CA SER A 492 3.46 -6.75 -2.94
C SER A 492 2.87 -7.09 -1.57
N CYS A 493 3.73 -7.45 -0.60
CA CYS A 493 3.28 -7.80 0.76
C CYS A 493 2.57 -6.63 1.44
N TYR A 494 3.20 -5.45 1.46
CA TYR A 494 2.59 -4.24 2.05
C TYR A 494 1.33 -3.82 1.29
N GLY A 495 1.36 -3.87 -0.05
CA GLY A 495 0.22 -3.52 -0.91
C GLY A 495 -1.03 -4.36 -0.63
N THR A 496 -0.89 -5.64 -0.28
CA THR A 496 -2.05 -6.47 0.11
C THR A 496 -2.69 -6.01 1.42
N GLU A 497 -1.89 -5.55 2.39
CA GLU A 497 -2.39 -5.02 3.66
C GLU A 497 -2.97 -3.61 3.50
N LEU A 498 -2.34 -2.77 2.67
CA LEU A 498 -2.86 -1.46 2.30
C LEU A 498 -4.22 -1.56 1.61
N LYS A 499 -4.40 -2.49 0.68
CA LYS A 499 -5.71 -2.71 0.01
C LYS A 499 -6.81 -3.07 1.00
N LYS A 500 -6.52 -3.95 1.97
CA LYS A 500 -7.47 -4.28 3.05
C LYS A 500 -7.82 -3.04 3.87
N PHE A 501 -6.82 -2.24 4.25
CA PHE A 501 -7.04 -0.99 4.97
C PHE A 501 -7.90 -0.01 4.18
N VAL A 502 -7.57 0.27 2.91
CA VAL A 502 -8.32 1.18 2.03
C VAL A 502 -9.78 0.74 1.86
N SER A 503 -10.05 -0.55 1.69
CA SER A 503 -11.42 -1.07 1.60
C SER A 503 -12.26 -0.87 2.87
N GLY A 504 -11.62 -0.66 4.03
CA GLY A 504 -12.27 -0.43 5.31
C GLY A 504 -12.49 1.05 5.67
N ILE A 505 -11.95 1.99 4.89
CA ILE A 505 -12.07 3.43 5.18
C ILE A 505 -13.29 4.00 4.48
N THR A 506 -14.24 4.53 5.25
CA THR A 506 -15.42 5.24 4.73
C THR A 506 -15.32 6.75 4.87
N GLU A 507 -14.50 7.24 5.81
CA GLU A 507 -14.40 8.65 6.17
C GLU A 507 -12.95 9.13 6.19
N LEU A 508 -12.75 10.42 5.91
CA LEU A 508 -11.45 11.06 6.00
C LEU A 508 -11.04 11.22 7.47
N THR A 509 -10.08 10.41 7.92
CA THR A 509 -9.51 10.50 9.27
C THR A 509 -8.03 10.90 9.20
N PRO A 510 -7.49 11.59 10.23
CA PRO A 510 -6.06 11.92 10.28
C PRO A 510 -5.17 10.67 10.19
N ASP A 511 -5.58 9.57 10.81
CA ASP A 511 -4.87 8.29 10.76
C ASP A 511 -4.84 7.69 9.35
N ALA A 512 -5.96 7.77 8.60
CA ALA A 512 -6.01 7.32 7.21
C ALA A 512 -5.04 8.11 6.33
N ILE A 513 -4.98 9.44 6.48
CA ILE A 513 -4.04 10.28 5.72
C ILE A 513 -2.60 9.89 6.04
N ARG A 514 -2.25 9.75 7.32
CA ARG A 514 -0.88 9.36 7.74
C ARG A 514 -0.45 8.01 7.18
N VAL A 515 -1.36 7.02 7.16
CA VAL A 515 -1.08 5.71 6.55
C VAL A 515 -0.84 5.83 5.05
N LEU A 516 -1.70 6.57 4.34
CA LEU A 516 -1.59 6.73 2.89
C LEU A 516 -0.34 7.53 2.50
N THR A 517 0.04 8.55 3.27
CA THR A 517 1.31 9.28 3.07
C THR A 517 2.53 8.40 3.33
N ALA A 518 2.50 7.57 4.39
CA ALA A 518 3.59 6.63 4.66
C ALA A 518 3.69 5.55 3.56
N ALA A 519 2.56 5.09 3.03
CA ALA A 519 2.51 4.16 1.90
C ALA A 519 3.11 4.76 0.62
N ASP A 520 2.75 6.00 0.28
CA ASP A 520 3.30 6.72 -0.87
C ASP A 520 4.83 6.91 -0.76
N LYS A 521 5.32 7.26 0.43
CA LYS A 521 6.76 7.34 0.69
C LYS A 521 7.44 5.98 0.51
N LEU A 522 6.90 4.92 1.12
CA LEU A 522 7.45 3.57 1.00
C LEU A 522 7.49 3.10 -0.47
N GLU A 523 6.43 3.36 -1.23
CA GLU A 523 6.41 3.04 -2.67
C GLU A 523 7.54 3.73 -3.41
N LYS A 524 7.74 5.04 -3.21
CA LYS A 524 8.81 5.81 -3.85
C LYS A 524 10.19 5.24 -3.49
N ASP A 525 10.41 4.91 -2.22
CA ASP A 525 11.67 4.32 -1.75
C ASP A 525 11.92 2.94 -2.39
N LEU A 526 10.91 2.05 -2.42
CA LEU A 526 11.03 0.72 -3.02
C LEU A 526 11.24 0.78 -4.54
N VAL A 527 10.51 1.65 -5.24
CA VAL A 527 10.67 1.86 -6.69
C VAL A 527 12.07 2.40 -6.99
N GLN A 528 12.57 3.34 -6.17
CA GLN A 528 13.93 3.86 -6.32
C GLN A 528 14.98 2.74 -6.17
N ILE A 529 14.82 1.85 -5.18
CA ILE A 529 15.70 0.68 -5.01
C ILE A 529 15.66 -0.20 -6.26
N ALA A 530 14.48 -0.54 -6.76
CA ALA A 530 14.33 -1.39 -7.95
C ALA A 530 14.91 -0.77 -9.22
N VAL A 531 14.74 0.54 -9.43
CA VAL A 531 15.30 1.27 -10.58
C VAL A 531 16.83 1.33 -10.51
N GLN A 532 17.41 1.58 -9.34
CA GLN A 532 18.86 1.63 -9.18
C GLN A 532 19.53 0.26 -9.39
N ASP A 533 18.87 -0.82 -9.00
CA ASP A 533 19.38 -2.18 -9.22
C ASP A 533 19.32 -2.58 -10.71
N ALA A 534 18.37 -2.01 -11.44
CA ALA A 534 18.12 -2.32 -12.85
C ALA A 534 19.04 -1.63 -13.87
N VAL A 535 19.99 -0.79 -13.41
CA VAL A 535 20.90 -0.05 -14.30
C VAL A 535 21.71 -0.98 -15.21
N ASP A 536 22.09 -2.16 -14.70
CA ASP A 536 22.91 -3.14 -15.42
C ASP A 536 22.07 -4.26 -16.10
N SER A 537 20.73 -4.16 -16.13
CA SER A 537 19.83 -5.20 -16.64
C SER A 537 19.50 -5.02 -18.13
N ASP A 538 19.47 -6.13 -18.89
CA ASP A 538 19.08 -6.18 -20.31
C ASP A 538 17.66 -5.63 -20.58
N ASP A 539 16.75 -5.76 -19.63
CA ASP A 539 15.36 -5.28 -19.76
C ASP A 539 15.15 -3.87 -19.17
N GLY A 540 16.20 -3.25 -18.61
CA GLY A 540 16.14 -1.98 -17.91
C GLY A 540 15.20 -1.96 -16.70
N GLY A 541 14.95 -3.11 -16.07
CA GLY A 541 14.09 -3.25 -14.88
C GLY A 541 12.60 -3.36 -15.16
N LYS A 542 12.19 -3.41 -16.43
CA LYS A 542 10.77 -3.39 -16.83
C LYS A 542 9.97 -4.55 -16.23
N SER A 543 10.57 -5.74 -16.13
CA SER A 543 9.90 -6.90 -15.53
C SER A 543 9.60 -6.69 -14.03
N VAL A 544 10.58 -6.22 -13.27
CA VAL A 544 10.46 -5.95 -11.82
C VAL A 544 9.46 -4.82 -11.56
N ILE A 545 9.57 -3.70 -12.29
CA ILE A 545 8.65 -2.57 -12.11
C ILE A 545 7.21 -2.96 -12.45
N ARG A 546 6.99 -3.87 -13.41
CA ARG A 546 5.65 -4.39 -13.71
C ARG A 546 5.04 -5.22 -12.57
N GLU A 547 5.86 -5.81 -11.70
CA GLU A 547 5.41 -6.49 -10.48
C GLU A 547 5.03 -5.51 -9.35
N MET A 548 5.33 -4.21 -9.51
CA MET A 548 5.07 -3.14 -8.54
C MET A 548 4.00 -2.15 -9.07
N PRO A 549 2.73 -2.56 -9.17
CA PRO A 549 1.65 -1.64 -9.57
C PRO A 549 1.46 -0.57 -8.50
N PRO A 550 1.24 0.71 -8.88
CA PRO A 550 1.16 1.79 -7.91
C PRO A 550 0.05 1.57 -6.88
N PHE A 551 0.30 1.98 -5.64
CA PHE A 551 -0.63 1.95 -4.52
C PHE A 551 -1.77 2.96 -4.68
N GLU A 552 -1.59 3.97 -5.54
CA GLU A 552 -2.58 5.02 -5.83
C GLU A 552 -3.00 5.79 -4.57
N ALA A 553 -2.11 5.92 -3.58
CA ALA A 553 -2.41 6.52 -2.29
C ALA A 553 -2.95 7.96 -2.42
N GLU A 554 -2.39 8.77 -3.33
CA GLU A 554 -2.88 10.13 -3.61
C GLU A 554 -4.29 10.15 -4.20
N VAL A 555 -4.64 9.17 -5.06
CA VAL A 555 -5.98 9.04 -5.63
C VAL A 555 -7.00 8.69 -4.55
N VAL A 556 -6.64 7.77 -3.64
CA VAL A 556 -7.47 7.40 -2.49
C VAL A 556 -7.68 8.61 -1.57
N ILE A 557 -6.62 9.35 -1.23
CA ILE A 557 -6.73 10.59 -0.45
C ILE A 557 -7.67 11.58 -1.15
N GLY A 558 -7.48 11.80 -2.45
CA GLY A 558 -8.32 12.70 -3.24
C GLY A 558 -9.80 12.33 -3.19
N ASN A 559 -10.13 11.04 -3.32
CA ASN A 559 -11.51 10.55 -3.23
C ASN A 559 -12.11 10.71 -1.83
N LEU A 560 -11.33 10.45 -0.77
CA LEU A 560 -11.76 10.67 0.61
C LEU A 560 -12.04 12.16 0.90
N VAL A 561 -11.19 13.06 0.40
CA VAL A 561 -11.39 14.51 0.54
C VAL A 561 -12.63 14.96 -0.25
N LYS A 562 -12.87 14.45 -1.46
CA LYS A 562 -14.10 14.74 -2.22
C LYS A 562 -15.36 14.29 -1.47
N SER A 563 -15.33 13.10 -0.88
CA SER A 563 -16.42 12.62 -0.01
C SER A 563 -16.64 13.56 1.18
N TRP A 564 -15.56 13.96 1.86
CA TRP A 564 -15.60 14.91 2.97
C TRP A 564 -16.18 16.27 2.55
N ILE A 565 -15.76 16.82 1.39
CA ILE A 565 -16.30 18.06 0.82
C ILE A 565 -17.80 17.93 0.62
N LYS A 566 -18.24 16.85 -0.02
CA LYS A 566 -19.67 16.58 -0.27
C LYS A 566 -20.46 16.56 1.05
N THR A 567 -20.01 15.82 2.05
CA THR A 567 -20.66 15.76 3.37
C THR A 567 -20.74 17.14 4.03
N ARG A 568 -19.68 17.95 3.96
CA ARG A 568 -19.66 19.31 4.52
C ARG A 568 -20.64 20.25 3.81
N VAL A 569 -20.67 20.20 2.49
CA VAL A 569 -21.58 21.02 1.64
C VAL A 569 -23.03 20.62 1.86
N ASP A 570 -23.34 19.32 1.88
CA ASP A 570 -24.71 18.82 2.12
C ASP A 570 -25.20 19.23 3.52
N ARG A 571 -24.34 19.07 4.55
CA ARG A 571 -24.64 19.52 5.92
C ARG A 571 -24.88 21.03 6.00
N LEU A 572 -24.09 21.83 5.28
CA LEU A 572 -24.29 23.29 5.22
C LEU A 572 -25.64 23.63 4.60
N LYS A 573 -26.01 22.97 3.49
CA LYS A 573 -27.30 23.17 2.83
C LYS A 573 -28.49 22.83 3.73
N GLU A 574 -28.44 21.70 4.43
CA GLU A 574 -29.48 21.32 5.42
C GLU A 574 -29.55 22.30 6.60
N TRP A 575 -28.39 22.83 7.02
CA TRP A 575 -28.31 23.83 8.07
C TRP A 575 -28.92 25.16 7.63
N ILE A 576 -28.64 25.62 6.41
CA ILE A 576 -29.29 26.78 5.79
C ILE A 576 -30.81 26.61 5.79
N ASP A 577 -31.29 25.43 5.38
CA ASP A 577 -32.73 25.15 5.30
C ASP A 577 -33.42 25.24 6.66
N ARG A 578 -32.83 24.67 7.71
CA ARG A 578 -33.36 24.74 9.08
C ARG A 578 -33.35 26.16 9.63
N ASN A 579 -32.28 26.92 9.41
CA ASN A 579 -32.19 28.28 9.92
C ASN A 579 -33.16 29.23 9.22
N LEU A 580 -33.28 29.13 7.90
CA LEU A 580 -34.22 29.97 7.15
C LEU A 580 -35.69 29.67 7.48
N GLN A 581 -36.02 28.43 7.89
CA GLN A 581 -37.37 28.09 8.37
C GLN A 581 -37.69 28.74 9.73
N GLN A 582 -36.69 28.99 10.57
CA GLN A 582 -36.85 29.60 11.89
C GLN A 582 -36.66 31.13 11.87
N GLU A 583 -36.29 31.69 10.71
CA GLU A 583 -35.91 33.09 10.58
C GLU A 583 -37.13 34.03 10.64
N ALA A 584 -37.13 34.94 11.62
CA ALA A 584 -38.18 35.93 11.83
C ALA A 584 -37.94 37.26 11.09
N TRP A 585 -36.75 37.47 10.54
CA TRP A 585 -36.36 38.67 9.76
C TRP A 585 -36.53 39.99 10.53
N ASN A 586 -36.20 40.00 11.82
CA ASN A 586 -36.36 41.18 12.67
C ASN A 586 -35.09 42.06 12.65
N PRO A 587 -35.13 43.30 12.13
CA PRO A 587 -33.95 44.17 12.06
C PRO A 587 -33.48 44.70 13.42
N LYS A 588 -34.28 44.60 14.49
CA LYS A 588 -33.91 45.10 15.83
C LYS A 588 -32.91 44.20 16.57
N LEU A 589 -32.64 43.00 16.06
CA LEU A 589 -31.77 42.02 16.70
C LEU A 589 -30.27 42.36 16.61
N ASN A 590 -29.87 43.22 15.66
CA ASN A 590 -28.48 43.62 15.47
C ASN A 590 -28.41 45.08 14.99
N LYS A 591 -27.38 45.82 15.38
CA LYS A 591 -27.09 47.20 14.91
C LYS A 591 -26.99 47.30 13.39
N LEU A 592 -26.63 46.21 12.71
CA LEU A 592 -26.53 46.13 11.25
C LEU A 592 -27.86 45.81 10.56
N GLY A 593 -28.93 45.48 11.30
CA GLY A 593 -30.23 45.13 10.73
C GLY A 593 -30.19 43.92 9.80
N ILE A 594 -29.38 42.90 10.13
CA ILE A 594 -29.20 41.67 9.35
C ILE A 594 -29.81 40.46 10.09
N ALA A 595 -30.16 39.42 9.33
CA ALA A 595 -30.65 38.16 9.86
C ALA A 595 -29.51 37.38 10.57
N PRO A 596 -29.71 36.87 11.80
CA PRO A 596 -28.71 36.07 12.52
C PRO A 596 -28.24 34.85 11.72
N SER A 597 -29.14 34.21 10.96
CA SER A 597 -28.78 33.06 10.12
C SER A 597 -27.63 33.35 9.16
N SER A 598 -27.52 34.57 8.62
CA SER A 598 -26.44 34.92 7.70
C SER A 598 -25.06 34.88 8.34
N VAL A 599 -24.94 35.35 9.58
CA VAL A 599 -23.68 35.37 10.34
C VAL A 599 -23.21 33.94 10.61
N ASP A 600 -24.13 33.07 11.05
CA ASP A 600 -23.80 31.69 11.33
C ASP A 600 -23.47 30.89 10.05
N VAL A 601 -24.21 31.10 8.94
CA VAL A 601 -23.90 30.46 7.65
C VAL A 601 -22.50 30.86 7.16
N LEU A 602 -22.15 32.15 7.24
CA LEU A 602 -20.83 32.65 6.84
C LEU A 602 -19.71 32.10 7.73
N ARG A 603 -19.95 32.03 9.05
CA ARG A 603 -19.01 31.38 9.99
C ARG A 603 -18.76 29.92 9.61
N MET A 604 -19.81 29.16 9.30
CA MET A 604 -19.67 27.76 8.87
C MET A 604 -18.88 27.62 7.56
N VAL A 605 -19.00 28.57 6.64
CA VAL A 605 -18.19 28.61 5.42
C VAL A 605 -16.73 28.85 5.73
N ASP A 606 -16.42 29.85 6.55
CA ASP A 606 -15.05 30.15 6.96
C ASP A 606 -14.41 28.97 7.72
N GLU A 607 -15.15 28.35 8.66
CA GLU A 607 -14.72 27.14 9.38
C GLU A 607 -14.46 25.97 8.44
N THR A 608 -15.28 25.79 7.40
CA THR A 608 -15.10 24.71 6.41
C THR A 608 -13.86 24.95 5.54
N LEU A 609 -13.63 26.20 5.11
CA LEU A 609 -12.44 26.59 4.37
C LEU A 609 -11.18 26.42 5.22
N GLU A 610 -11.22 26.80 6.49
CA GLU A 610 -10.11 26.62 7.42
C GLU A 610 -9.81 25.15 7.70
N ALA A 611 -10.84 24.34 7.98
CA ALA A 611 -10.70 22.89 8.14
C ALA A 611 -10.12 22.22 6.90
N PHE A 612 -10.45 22.69 5.69
CA PHE A 612 -9.88 22.19 4.44
C PHE A 612 -8.36 22.41 4.40
N PHE A 613 -7.88 23.64 4.65
CA PHE A 613 -6.43 23.92 4.61
C PHE A 613 -5.63 23.28 5.74
N LEU A 614 -6.27 22.89 6.85
CA LEU A 614 -5.63 22.13 7.93
C LEU A 614 -5.43 20.65 7.59
N LEU A 615 -6.01 20.15 6.49
CA LEU A 615 -5.78 18.77 6.05
C LEU A 615 -4.34 18.61 5.55
N PRO A 616 -3.58 17.60 6.03
CA PRO A 616 -2.21 17.34 5.59
C PRO A 616 -2.20 16.64 4.22
N ILE A 617 -2.64 17.33 3.16
CA ILE A 617 -2.73 16.82 1.79
C ILE A 617 -1.95 17.72 0.82
N LEU A 618 -1.45 17.13 -0.27
CA LEU A 618 -0.74 17.85 -1.33
C LEU A 618 -1.69 18.40 -2.41
N LEU A 619 -2.94 17.93 -2.47
CA LEU A 619 -3.91 18.23 -3.52
C LEU A 619 -4.83 19.44 -3.24
N HIS A 620 -4.43 20.35 -2.34
CA HIS A 620 -5.27 21.52 -1.98
C HIS A 620 -5.71 22.33 -3.19
N THR A 621 -4.79 22.62 -4.11
CA THR A 621 -5.02 23.42 -5.32
C THR A 621 -6.02 22.77 -6.27
N VAL A 622 -5.95 21.44 -6.41
CA VAL A 622 -6.79 20.65 -7.32
C VAL A 622 -8.22 20.51 -6.78
N LEU A 623 -8.39 20.40 -5.47
CA LEU A 623 -9.69 20.12 -4.83
C LEU A 623 -10.43 21.39 -4.36
N LEU A 624 -9.73 22.52 -4.23
CA LEU A 624 -10.33 23.79 -3.82
C LEU A 624 -11.47 24.29 -4.76
N PRO A 625 -11.39 24.17 -6.10
CA PRO A 625 -12.50 24.52 -6.99
C PRO A 625 -13.79 23.75 -6.69
N GLU A 626 -13.67 22.48 -6.31
CA GLU A 626 -14.83 21.63 -5.99
C GLU A 626 -15.50 22.06 -4.69
N LEU A 627 -14.69 22.34 -3.65
CA LEU A 627 -15.18 22.89 -2.38
C LEU A 627 -15.84 24.26 -2.59
N THR A 628 -15.14 25.17 -3.26
CA THR A 628 -15.64 26.54 -3.47
C THR A 628 -16.91 26.55 -4.32
N SER A 629 -17.01 25.72 -5.37
CA SER A 629 -18.25 25.57 -6.14
C SER A 629 -19.42 25.03 -5.29
N GLY A 630 -19.17 24.07 -4.40
CA GLY A 630 -20.18 23.54 -3.49
C GLY A 630 -20.69 24.59 -2.50
N LEU A 631 -19.78 25.35 -1.90
CA LEU A 631 -20.11 26.46 -0.99
C LEU A 631 -20.81 27.61 -1.73
N ASP A 632 -20.38 27.94 -2.94
CA ASP A 632 -21.00 28.95 -3.82
C ASP A 632 -22.45 28.58 -4.16
N LYS A 633 -22.74 27.30 -4.46
CA LYS A 633 -24.11 26.82 -4.65
C LYS A 633 -24.95 26.90 -3.37
N CYS A 634 -24.37 26.63 -2.20
CA CYS A 634 -25.08 26.78 -0.92
C CYS A 634 -25.49 28.24 -0.68
N MET A 635 -24.62 29.19 -1.01
CA MET A 635 -24.90 30.61 -0.87
C MET A 635 -25.96 31.09 -1.86
N GLN A 636 -25.91 30.65 -3.11
CA GLN A 636 -26.99 30.89 -4.08
C GLN A 636 -28.33 30.32 -3.59
N HIS A 637 -28.32 29.14 -2.98
CA HIS A 637 -29.50 28.52 -2.38
C HIS A 637 -30.07 29.35 -1.22
N TYR A 638 -29.20 29.88 -0.34
CA TYR A 638 -29.62 30.82 0.72
C TYR A 638 -30.33 32.05 0.12
N VAL A 639 -29.71 32.69 -0.88
CA VAL A 639 -30.28 33.88 -1.55
C VAL A 639 -31.63 33.57 -2.18
N SER A 640 -31.75 32.42 -2.85
CA SER A 640 -33.00 32.00 -3.50
C SER A 640 -34.13 31.82 -2.48
N LYS A 641 -33.86 31.10 -1.38
CA LYS A 641 -34.84 30.88 -0.30
C LYS A 641 -35.19 32.15 0.47
N ALA A 642 -34.24 33.05 0.71
CA ALA A 642 -34.49 34.32 1.37
C ALA A 642 -35.50 35.20 0.60
N LYS A 643 -35.61 35.01 -0.73
CA LYS A 643 -36.47 35.81 -1.61
C LYS A 643 -37.83 35.16 -1.92
N SER A 644 -37.97 33.85 -1.81
CA SER A 644 -39.10 33.11 -2.36
C SER A 644 -40.46 33.54 -1.80
N SER A 645 -40.50 34.11 -0.59
CA SER A 645 -41.71 34.64 0.07
C SER A 645 -42.00 36.12 -0.20
N CYS A 646 -41.14 36.83 -0.93
CA CYS A 646 -41.17 38.30 -1.04
C CYS A 646 -41.99 38.84 -2.24
N GLY A 647 -42.46 37.98 -3.14
CA GLY A 647 -43.18 38.38 -4.35
C GLY A 647 -42.28 39.05 -5.41
N SER A 648 -42.90 39.57 -6.46
CA SER A 648 -42.25 40.29 -7.56
C SER A 648 -43.03 41.56 -7.90
N ARG A 649 -42.48 42.45 -8.74
CA ARG A 649 -43.19 43.64 -9.26
C ARG A 649 -44.64 43.33 -9.68
N ASN A 650 -44.82 42.28 -10.48
CA ASN A 650 -46.12 41.90 -11.04
C ASN A 650 -47.09 41.33 -9.99
N THR A 651 -46.58 40.91 -8.83
CA THR A 651 -47.41 40.39 -7.74
C THR A 651 -48.22 41.51 -7.06
N PHE A 652 -47.70 42.74 -7.05
CA PHE A 652 -48.31 43.87 -6.35
C PHE A 652 -49.06 44.84 -7.26
N LEU A 653 -48.83 44.80 -8.58
CA LEU A 653 -49.54 45.65 -9.53
C LEU A 653 -51.05 45.29 -9.58
N PRO A 654 -51.96 46.28 -9.50
CA PRO A 654 -53.38 46.03 -9.63
C PRO A 654 -53.74 45.67 -11.08
N ALA A 655 -54.75 44.81 -11.24
CA ALA A 655 -55.29 44.50 -12.57
C ALA A 655 -55.91 45.75 -13.20
N LEU A 656 -55.64 45.98 -14.49
CA LEU A 656 -56.15 47.15 -15.19
C LEU A 656 -57.69 47.10 -15.23
N PRO A 657 -58.37 48.18 -14.79
CA PRO A 657 -59.83 48.22 -14.83
C PRO A 657 -60.33 48.26 -16.27
N ALA A 658 -61.54 47.76 -16.48
CA ALA A 658 -62.21 47.79 -17.77
C ALA A 658 -62.40 49.24 -18.25
N LEU A 659 -62.24 49.44 -19.57
CA LEU A 659 -62.38 50.76 -20.18
C LEU A 659 -63.83 51.25 -20.06
N THR A 660 -64.00 52.44 -19.50
CA THR A 660 -65.28 53.13 -19.33
C THR A 660 -65.17 54.54 -19.88
N ARG A 661 -66.30 55.18 -20.17
CA ARG A 661 -66.35 56.60 -20.55
C ARG A 661 -67.00 57.44 -19.46
N CYS A 662 -66.56 58.69 -19.31
CA CYS A 662 -67.11 59.63 -18.32
C CYS A 662 -68.63 59.86 -18.48
N SER A 663 -69.33 60.06 -17.36
CA SER A 663 -70.75 60.40 -17.35
C SER A 663 -70.96 61.91 -17.27
N VAL A 664 -70.89 62.61 -18.41
CA VAL A 664 -71.26 64.02 -18.50
C VAL A 664 -72.80 64.13 -18.45
N GLY A 665 -73.33 64.74 -17.39
CA GLY A 665 -74.77 64.98 -17.17
C GLY A 665 -75.08 66.48 -17.10
N SER A 666 -76.19 66.90 -17.71
CA SER A 666 -76.65 68.29 -17.76
C SER A 666 -76.90 68.85 -16.35
N ARG A 667 -76.18 69.91 -15.98
CA ARG A 667 -76.45 70.70 -14.76
C ARG A 667 -77.68 71.59 -15.01
N LEU A 668 -78.87 71.10 -14.68
CA LEU A 668 -80.06 71.92 -14.44
C LEU A 668 -80.30 72.02 -12.93
N HIS A 669 -80.27 73.23 -12.38
CA HIS A 669 -80.66 73.53 -11.00
C HIS A 669 -82.13 73.17 -10.74
N GLY A 670 -82.44 72.53 -9.61
CA GLY A 670 -83.83 72.38 -9.15
C GLY A 670 -84.05 71.30 -8.09
N VAL A 671 -84.00 71.68 -6.82
CA VAL A 671 -84.84 71.21 -5.71
C VAL A 671 -85.27 69.73 -5.75
N PHE A 672 -84.41 68.83 -5.27
CA PHE A 672 -84.76 67.71 -4.38
C PHE A 672 -83.45 67.15 -3.83
N LYS A 673 -83.11 67.51 -2.59
CA LYS A 673 -82.12 66.78 -1.79
C LYS A 673 -82.68 65.38 -1.52
N LYS A 674 -82.49 64.46 -2.47
CA LYS A 674 -82.56 63.03 -2.16
C LYS A 674 -81.15 62.61 -1.78
N LYS A 675 -80.97 62.40 -0.49
CA LYS A 675 -79.79 61.81 0.14
C LYS A 675 -79.65 60.39 -0.43
N GLU A 676 -79.07 60.26 -1.61
CA GLU A 676 -78.64 58.97 -2.12
C GLU A 676 -77.45 58.53 -1.26
N LYS A 677 -77.69 57.46 -0.51
CA LYS A 677 -76.67 56.72 0.24
C LYS A 677 -75.45 56.53 -0.67
N PRO A 678 -74.21 56.65 -0.16
CA PRO A 678 -73.07 56.10 -0.86
C PRO A 678 -73.36 54.62 -1.05
N MET A 679 -73.73 54.24 -2.28
CA MET A 679 -73.90 52.85 -2.66
C MET A 679 -72.50 52.24 -2.51
N ALA A 680 -72.38 51.31 -1.58
CA ALA A 680 -71.19 50.57 -1.23
C ALA A 680 -70.32 50.30 -2.48
N ALA A 681 -69.03 50.65 -2.52
CA ALA A 681 -67.99 50.04 -1.68
C ALA A 681 -68.21 48.54 -1.43
N SER A 682 -68.76 47.82 -2.41
CA SER A 682 -68.57 46.39 -2.57
C SER A 682 -67.29 46.24 -3.40
N ASN A 683 -66.09 46.01 -2.87
CA ASN A 683 -65.71 45.31 -1.66
C ASN A 683 -64.78 46.18 -0.81
N ARG A 684 -65.24 46.62 0.37
CA ARG A 684 -64.32 46.65 1.51
C ARG A 684 -63.86 45.21 1.71
N ARG A 685 -62.70 44.83 1.15
CA ARG A 685 -61.89 43.81 1.80
C ARG A 685 -61.64 44.38 3.19
N LYS A 686 -62.39 43.87 4.16
CA LYS A 686 -62.07 44.01 5.57
C LYS A 686 -60.61 43.57 5.71
N SER A 687 -59.68 44.52 5.80
CA SER A 687 -58.45 44.31 6.54
C SER A 687 -58.85 44.27 8.02
N GLN A 688 -59.44 43.15 8.43
CA GLN A 688 -59.36 42.76 9.82
C GLN A 688 -57.89 42.41 10.06
N LEU A 689 -57.10 43.38 10.55
CA LEU A 689 -56.22 43.28 11.72
C LEU A 689 -55.22 44.45 11.74
N GLY A 690 -55.36 45.35 12.71
CA GLY A 690 -54.24 46.06 13.37
C GLY A 690 -53.39 47.03 12.55
N THR A 691 -53.62 48.32 12.80
CA THR A 691 -52.78 49.51 12.48
C THR A 691 -51.37 49.49 13.13
N SER A 692 -50.77 48.31 13.34
CA SER A 692 -49.46 48.12 13.98
C SER A 692 -48.52 47.16 13.24
N ASN A 693 -48.99 46.45 12.19
CA ASN A 693 -48.18 45.43 11.49
C ASN A 693 -47.51 45.92 10.18
N ASP A 694 -47.99 46.99 9.56
CA ASP A 694 -47.50 47.40 8.22
C ASP A 694 -46.03 47.86 8.23
N SER A 695 -45.60 48.58 9.29
CA SER A 695 -44.19 48.94 9.46
C SER A 695 -43.30 47.73 9.76
N ALA A 696 -43.84 46.68 10.38
CA ALA A 696 -43.07 45.47 10.70
C ALA A 696 -42.71 44.68 9.43
N GLU A 697 -43.59 44.68 8.43
CA GLU A 697 -43.33 44.00 7.16
C GLU A 697 -42.28 44.73 6.31
N ILE A 698 -42.34 46.06 6.19
CA ILE A 698 -41.31 46.86 5.50
C ILE A 698 -39.93 46.61 6.13
N LEU A 699 -39.88 46.56 7.46
CA LEU A 699 -38.68 46.27 8.24
C LEU A 699 -38.10 44.88 7.95
N GLN A 700 -38.94 43.87 7.70
CA GLN A 700 -38.48 42.53 7.28
C GLN A 700 -37.84 42.54 5.88
N PHE A 701 -38.40 43.29 4.93
CA PHE A 701 -37.80 43.46 3.60
C PHE A 701 -36.45 44.19 3.69
N CYS A 702 -36.36 45.24 4.51
CA CYS A 702 -35.09 45.93 4.79
C CYS A 702 -34.05 44.97 5.35
N CYS A 703 -34.44 44.14 6.34
CA CYS A 703 -33.57 43.13 6.93
C CYS A 703 -33.04 42.14 5.88
N ARG A 704 -33.90 41.65 4.97
CA ARG A 704 -33.48 40.78 3.86
C ARG A 704 -32.50 41.47 2.91
N ILE A 705 -32.78 42.71 2.52
CA ILE A 705 -31.90 43.50 1.63
C ILE A 705 -30.52 43.70 2.28
N ASN A 706 -30.47 44.11 3.54
CA ASN A 706 -29.22 44.26 4.30
C ASN A 706 -28.48 42.94 4.42
N THR A 707 -29.20 41.84 4.69
CA THR A 707 -28.62 40.50 4.80
C THR A 707 -27.94 40.07 3.50
N LEU A 708 -28.60 40.25 2.35
CA LEU A 708 -27.98 39.91 1.05
C LEU A 708 -26.77 40.81 0.72
N HIS A 709 -26.82 42.08 1.13
CA HIS A 709 -25.67 42.98 0.99
C HIS A 709 -24.49 42.53 1.85
N TYR A 710 -24.76 42.15 3.10
CA TYR A 710 -23.77 41.65 4.05
C TYR A 710 -23.13 40.33 3.58
N ILE A 711 -23.94 39.37 3.14
CA ILE A 711 -23.44 38.10 2.57
C ILE A 711 -22.52 38.38 1.38
N ARG A 712 -22.89 39.32 0.49
CA ARG A 712 -22.03 39.71 -0.64
C ARG A 712 -20.66 40.21 -0.17
N THR A 713 -20.61 41.10 0.81
CA THR A 713 -19.34 41.70 1.28
C THR A 713 -18.47 40.69 2.00
N GLU A 714 -19.05 39.84 2.84
CA GLU A 714 -18.31 38.83 3.59
C GLU A 714 -17.79 37.72 2.67
N ILE A 715 -18.60 37.20 1.74
CA ILE A 715 -18.16 36.20 0.75
C ILE A 715 -17.00 36.74 -0.11
N GLU A 716 -17.08 38.01 -0.53
CA GLU A 716 -16.00 38.65 -1.29
C GLU A 716 -14.71 38.77 -0.44
N SER A 717 -14.85 39.00 0.87
CA SER A 717 -13.72 38.97 1.79
C SER A 717 -13.15 37.56 1.99
N SER A 718 -14.01 36.55 2.19
CA SER A 718 -13.58 35.16 2.39
C SER A 718 -12.96 34.57 1.13
N GLY A 719 -13.46 34.92 -0.06
CA GLY A 719 -12.82 34.58 -1.33
C GLY A 719 -11.39 35.14 -1.44
N ARG A 720 -11.17 36.40 -1.07
CA ARG A 720 -9.83 37.01 -1.03
C ARG A 720 -8.91 36.33 0.01
N LYS A 721 -9.41 36.06 1.22
CA LYS A 721 -8.64 35.35 2.26
C LYS A 721 -8.22 33.95 1.81
N THR A 722 -9.11 33.24 1.10
CA THR A 722 -8.86 31.90 0.56
C THR A 722 -7.75 31.92 -0.49
N LEU A 723 -7.78 32.89 -1.40
CA LEU A 723 -6.75 33.03 -2.43
C LEU A 723 -5.37 33.33 -1.83
N ASN A 724 -5.31 34.17 -0.78
CA ASN A 724 -4.07 34.50 -0.08
C ASN A 724 -3.43 33.31 0.65
N ARG A 725 -4.13 32.18 0.83
CA ARG A 725 -3.60 30.95 1.46
C ARG A 725 -2.90 30.03 0.45
N LEU A 726 -2.97 30.32 -0.86
CA LEU A 726 -2.33 29.54 -1.92
C LEU A 726 -0.92 30.08 -2.26
N PRO A 727 0.02 29.22 -2.69
CA PRO A 727 1.31 29.64 -3.24
C PRO A 727 1.16 30.52 -4.50
N GLU A 728 2.04 31.49 -4.70
CA GLU A 728 2.00 32.42 -5.84
C GLU A 728 2.02 31.72 -7.21
N SER A 729 2.71 30.57 -7.31
CA SER A 729 2.75 29.73 -8.52
C SER A 729 1.38 29.17 -8.91
N ASP A 730 0.54 28.87 -7.93
CA ASP A 730 -0.76 28.22 -8.14
C ASP A 730 -1.85 29.26 -8.43
N ILE A 731 -1.68 30.48 -7.93
CA ILE A 731 -2.53 31.64 -8.25
C ILE A 731 -2.43 31.98 -9.75
N ALA A 732 -1.26 31.80 -10.37
CA ALA A 732 -1.08 32.01 -11.81
C ALA A 732 -1.70 30.90 -12.68
N ALA A 733 -1.80 29.67 -12.16
CA ALA A 733 -2.46 28.53 -12.82
C ALA A 733 -3.99 28.60 -12.72
N PHE A 734 -4.52 29.25 -11.67
CA PHE A 734 -5.88 29.79 -11.65
C PHE A 734 -5.93 30.99 -12.62
N ASP A 735 -6.01 30.70 -13.93
CA ASP A 735 -6.15 31.66 -15.03
C ASP A 735 -6.92 32.91 -14.56
N GLY A 736 -6.33 34.09 -14.76
CA GLY A 736 -6.49 35.35 -13.99
C GLY A 736 -7.88 36.01 -13.92
N LYS A 737 -8.94 35.21 -13.94
CA LYS A 737 -10.36 35.54 -13.84
C LYS A 737 -11.15 34.61 -12.91
N ALA A 738 -10.57 33.57 -12.32
CA ALA A 738 -11.30 32.71 -11.37
C ALA A 738 -11.55 33.42 -10.03
N LYS A 739 -12.53 34.33 -10.01
CA LYS A 739 -13.04 34.93 -8.79
C LYS A 739 -13.80 33.85 -8.00
N ILE A 740 -13.19 33.38 -6.92
CA ILE A 740 -13.86 32.50 -5.96
C ILE A 740 -15.17 33.16 -5.52
N PHE A 741 -16.28 32.41 -5.57
CA PHE A 741 -17.64 32.88 -5.25
C PHE A 741 -18.26 33.95 -6.17
N GLU A 742 -17.77 34.12 -7.40
CA GLU A 742 -18.31 35.11 -8.34
C GLU A 742 -19.82 34.95 -8.57
N GLN A 743 -20.31 33.71 -8.67
CA GLN A 743 -21.72 33.48 -8.91
C GLN A 743 -22.57 33.91 -7.72
N SER A 744 -22.16 33.62 -6.47
CA SER A 744 -22.86 34.11 -5.26
C SER A 744 -22.86 35.62 -5.16
N ILE A 745 -21.74 36.28 -5.47
CA ILE A 745 -21.65 37.75 -5.47
C ILE A 745 -22.64 38.35 -6.47
N GLY A 746 -22.71 37.78 -7.68
CA GLY A 746 -23.70 38.14 -8.70
C GLY A 746 -25.14 37.86 -8.26
N TYR A 747 -25.40 36.69 -7.67
CA TYR A 747 -26.72 36.29 -7.18
C TYR A 747 -27.22 37.18 -6.04
N CYS A 748 -26.36 37.55 -5.09
CA CYS A 748 -26.68 38.50 -4.03
C CYS A 748 -27.03 39.87 -4.61
N SER A 749 -26.24 40.36 -5.56
CA SER A 749 -26.48 41.66 -6.21
C SER A 749 -27.83 41.69 -6.95
N LYS A 750 -28.15 40.62 -7.68
CA LYS A 750 -29.46 40.44 -8.32
C LYS A 750 -30.59 40.23 -7.31
N GLY A 751 -30.32 39.57 -6.19
CA GLY A 751 -31.25 39.39 -5.10
C GLY A 751 -31.65 40.71 -4.45
N VAL A 752 -30.67 41.56 -4.14
CA VAL A 752 -30.87 42.93 -3.66
C VAL A 752 -31.71 43.74 -4.65
N GLN A 753 -31.42 43.66 -5.95
CA GLN A 753 -32.21 44.32 -7.00
C GLN A 753 -33.68 43.89 -6.97
N GLN A 754 -33.93 42.58 -6.95
CA GLN A 754 -35.29 42.06 -7.02
C GLN A 754 -36.08 42.33 -5.75
N LEU A 755 -35.42 42.30 -4.58
CA LEU A 755 -36.05 42.67 -3.31
C LEU A 755 -36.33 44.17 -3.23
N SER A 756 -35.43 45.03 -3.69
CA SER A 756 -35.66 46.48 -3.73
C SER A 756 -36.86 46.83 -4.60
N GLU A 757 -36.94 46.25 -5.81
CA GLU A 757 -38.11 46.40 -6.69
C GLU A 757 -39.39 45.84 -6.04
N ALA A 758 -39.37 44.62 -5.50
CA ALA A 758 -40.55 44.05 -4.84
C ALA A 758 -41.01 44.90 -3.64
N THR A 759 -40.08 45.41 -2.83
CA THR A 759 -40.37 46.30 -1.69
C THR A 759 -41.03 47.59 -2.18
N ALA A 760 -40.51 48.21 -3.23
CA ALA A 760 -41.04 49.43 -3.79
C ALA A 760 -42.49 49.28 -4.29
N TYR A 761 -42.76 48.26 -5.10
CA TYR A 761 -44.11 48.04 -5.63
C TYR A 761 -45.09 47.57 -4.55
N LYS A 762 -44.63 46.83 -3.54
CA LYS A 762 -45.46 46.52 -2.37
C LYS A 762 -45.84 47.79 -1.60
N ILE A 763 -44.86 48.64 -1.25
CA ILE A 763 -45.13 49.89 -0.52
C ILE A 763 -46.16 50.71 -1.28
N VAL A 764 -45.94 50.96 -2.58
CA VAL A 764 -46.79 51.88 -3.34
C VAL A 764 -48.19 51.29 -3.64
N PHE A 765 -48.29 50.03 -4.07
CA PHE A 765 -49.55 49.47 -4.57
C PHE A 765 -50.33 48.63 -3.56
N HIS A 766 -49.67 48.14 -2.50
CA HIS A 766 -50.31 47.37 -1.44
C HIS A 766 -50.43 48.19 -0.16
N ASP A 767 -49.31 48.70 0.38
CA ASP A 767 -49.31 49.36 1.70
C ASP A 767 -49.91 50.78 1.63
N LEU A 768 -49.65 51.53 0.55
CA LEU A 768 -50.18 52.87 0.27
C LEU A 768 -51.39 52.84 -0.68
N SER A 769 -51.98 51.67 -0.93
CA SER A 769 -53.09 51.50 -1.88
C SER A 769 -54.31 52.35 -1.52
N ASN A 770 -54.59 52.51 -0.22
CA ASN A 770 -55.70 53.29 0.29
C ASN A 770 -55.59 54.79 -0.03
N VAL A 771 -54.38 55.34 0.00
CA VAL A 771 -54.12 56.77 -0.29
C VAL A 771 -53.85 57.02 -1.77
N LEU A 772 -53.23 56.06 -2.47
CA LEU A 772 -52.96 56.16 -3.90
C LEU A 772 -54.15 55.69 -4.76
N TRP A 773 -54.50 54.41 -4.69
CA TRP A 773 -55.47 53.78 -5.58
C TRP A 773 -56.92 54.06 -5.21
N ASP A 774 -57.24 54.14 -3.92
CA ASP A 774 -58.61 54.44 -3.43
C ASP A 774 -58.81 55.94 -3.10
N GLY A 775 -57.73 56.72 -3.05
CA GLY A 775 -57.75 58.14 -2.64
C GLY A 775 -57.53 59.12 -3.79
N LEU A 776 -56.36 59.09 -4.43
CA LEU A 776 -55.91 60.11 -5.37
C LEU A 776 -56.90 60.35 -6.52
N TYR A 777 -57.37 61.59 -6.68
CA TYR A 777 -58.32 62.07 -7.69
C TYR A 777 -59.69 61.38 -7.73
N VAL A 778 -60.06 60.62 -6.70
CA VAL A 778 -61.41 60.04 -6.61
C VAL A 778 -62.44 61.14 -6.34
N GLY A 779 -63.47 61.24 -7.18
CA GLY A 779 -64.47 62.31 -7.12
C GLY A 779 -64.04 63.56 -7.91
N GLU A 780 -63.74 64.66 -7.20
CA GLU A 780 -63.25 65.91 -7.80
C GLU A 780 -61.74 66.09 -7.50
N VAL A 781 -60.96 66.45 -8.52
CA VAL A 781 -59.49 66.61 -8.44
C VAL A 781 -59.07 67.59 -7.34
N SER A 782 -59.81 68.68 -7.16
CA SER A 782 -59.57 69.69 -6.13
C SER A 782 -59.74 69.19 -4.69
N SER A 783 -60.53 68.14 -4.47
CA SER A 783 -60.86 67.59 -3.15
C SER A 783 -60.00 66.40 -2.73
N SER A 784 -59.35 65.75 -3.69
CA SER A 784 -58.62 64.49 -3.51
C SER A 784 -57.23 64.60 -4.16
N ARG A 785 -56.44 65.58 -3.72
CA ARG A 785 -55.08 65.90 -4.19
C ARG A 785 -54.02 64.94 -3.60
N VAL A 786 -52.76 65.07 -4.02
CA VAL A 786 -51.67 64.11 -3.72
C VAL A 786 -51.14 64.13 -2.29
N GLU A 787 -51.47 65.12 -1.46
CA GLU A 787 -50.80 65.39 -0.18
C GLU A 787 -50.90 64.22 0.80
N SER A 788 -52.04 63.55 0.87
CA SER A 788 -52.23 62.37 1.74
C SER A 788 -51.32 61.19 1.34
N PHE A 789 -51.03 61.05 0.05
CA PHE A 789 -50.08 60.05 -0.44
C PHE A 789 -48.64 60.46 -0.12
N LEU A 790 -48.28 61.74 -0.28
CA LEU A 790 -46.94 62.25 0.03
C LEU A 790 -46.58 62.07 1.50
N GLN A 791 -47.51 62.36 2.43
CA GLN A 791 -47.26 62.22 3.88
C GLN A 791 -46.97 60.77 4.29
N GLU A 792 -47.76 59.80 3.81
CA GLU A 792 -47.50 58.38 4.14
C GLU A 792 -46.27 57.84 3.41
N LEU A 793 -46.00 58.31 2.18
CA LEU A 793 -44.79 57.97 1.44
C LEU A 793 -43.54 58.49 2.15
N GLU A 794 -43.56 59.73 2.66
CA GLU A 794 -42.48 60.32 3.45
C GLU A 794 -42.17 59.47 4.69
N ARG A 795 -43.20 59.06 5.44
CA ARG A 795 -43.05 58.17 6.60
C ARG A 795 -42.42 56.82 6.22
N CYS A 796 -42.79 56.26 5.07
CA CYS A 796 -42.14 55.05 4.55
C CYS A 796 -40.66 55.30 4.19
N LEU A 797 -40.34 56.43 3.56
CA LEU A 797 -38.97 56.80 3.21
C LEU A 797 -38.08 57.00 4.44
N GLU A 798 -38.60 57.55 5.55
CA GLU A 798 -37.90 57.64 6.82
C GLU A 798 -37.53 56.25 7.39
N ILE A 799 -38.48 55.30 7.35
CA ILE A 799 -38.24 53.92 7.77
C ILE A 799 -37.15 53.27 6.91
N ILE A 800 -37.22 53.42 5.59
CA ILE A 800 -36.21 52.90 4.65
C ILE A 800 -34.84 53.54 4.90
N SER A 801 -34.80 54.87 5.09
CA SER A 801 -33.57 55.61 5.30
C SER A 801 -32.84 55.16 6.57
N SER A 802 -33.58 54.99 7.67
CA SER A 802 -33.03 54.54 8.95
C SER A 802 -32.70 53.05 9.01
N SER A 803 -33.36 52.21 8.21
CA SER A 803 -33.26 50.74 8.33
C SER A 803 -32.38 50.08 7.27
N VAL A 804 -32.23 50.67 6.08
CA VAL A 804 -31.42 50.09 4.98
C VAL A 804 -30.00 50.63 5.01
N HIS A 805 -29.03 49.76 4.73
CA HIS A 805 -27.62 50.10 4.66
C HIS A 805 -27.30 51.16 3.57
N ASP A 806 -26.40 52.11 3.86
CA ASP A 806 -26.06 53.26 3.01
C ASP A 806 -25.79 52.89 1.55
N ARG A 807 -24.99 51.85 1.32
CA ARG A 807 -24.59 51.39 -0.04
C ARG A 807 -25.74 50.88 -0.89
N VAL A 808 -26.90 50.59 -0.30
CA VAL A 808 -28.08 50.05 -1.01
C VAL A 808 -29.27 50.99 -0.92
N ARG A 809 -29.29 51.91 0.06
CA ARG A 809 -30.38 52.86 0.32
C ARG A 809 -30.79 53.63 -0.92
N THR A 810 -29.85 54.26 -1.63
CA THR A 810 -30.14 55.05 -2.85
C THR A 810 -30.88 54.22 -3.91
N ARG A 811 -30.57 52.93 -4.02
CA ARG A 811 -31.25 52.03 -4.95
C ARG A 811 -32.70 51.78 -4.52
N VAL A 812 -32.91 51.45 -3.25
CA VAL A 812 -34.27 51.19 -2.72
C VAL A 812 -35.14 52.43 -2.89
N ILE A 813 -34.64 53.61 -2.53
CA ILE A 813 -35.36 54.88 -2.69
C ILE A 813 -35.63 55.17 -4.17
N SER A 814 -34.67 54.92 -5.07
CA SER A 814 -34.88 55.08 -6.51
C SER A 814 -35.95 54.13 -7.08
N ASP A 815 -36.05 52.90 -6.57
CA ASP A 815 -37.08 51.95 -7.00
C ASP A 815 -38.46 52.35 -6.42
N ILE A 816 -38.51 52.88 -5.20
CA ILE A 816 -39.74 53.47 -4.61
C ILE A 816 -40.20 54.68 -5.43
N MET A 817 -39.28 55.56 -5.85
CA MET A 817 -39.58 56.69 -6.73
C MET A 817 -40.18 56.21 -8.05
N ARG A 818 -39.56 55.21 -8.68
CA ARG A 818 -40.09 54.62 -9.91
C ARG A 818 -41.49 54.03 -9.71
N ALA A 819 -41.69 53.24 -8.66
CA ALA A 819 -43.00 52.67 -8.35
C ALA A 819 -44.05 53.75 -8.09
N SER A 820 -43.67 54.85 -7.44
CA SER A 820 -44.55 56.00 -7.17
C SER A 820 -44.96 56.72 -8.46
N PHE A 821 -44.02 56.91 -9.39
CA PHE A 821 -44.31 57.50 -10.71
C PHE A 821 -45.17 56.58 -11.58
N ASP A 822 -44.89 55.27 -11.57
CA ASP A 822 -45.74 54.27 -12.21
C ASP A 822 -47.16 54.30 -11.61
N GLY A 823 -47.26 54.39 -10.28
CA GLY A 823 -48.53 54.49 -9.56
C GLY A 823 -49.32 55.73 -9.91
N PHE A 824 -48.64 56.89 -9.95
CA PHE A 824 -49.23 58.16 -10.39
C PHE A 824 -49.78 58.08 -11.82
N LEU A 825 -49.00 57.52 -12.76
CA LEU A 825 -49.47 57.30 -14.14
C LEU A 825 -50.63 56.30 -14.20
N LEU A 826 -50.60 55.24 -13.39
CA LEU A 826 -51.66 54.25 -13.37
C LEU A 826 -52.97 54.86 -12.86
N VAL A 827 -52.93 55.76 -11.88
CA VAL A 827 -54.09 56.52 -11.42
C VAL A 827 -54.66 57.39 -12.54
N LEU A 828 -53.81 58.10 -13.29
CA LEU A 828 -54.23 58.99 -14.39
C LEU A 828 -54.80 58.23 -15.60
N LEU A 829 -54.18 57.11 -15.98
CA LEU A 829 -54.47 56.39 -17.24
C LEU A 829 -55.29 55.11 -17.03
N ALA A 830 -55.44 54.65 -15.80
CA ALA A 830 -56.06 53.37 -15.49
C ALA A 830 -56.68 53.32 -14.09
N GLY A 831 -57.06 54.44 -13.47
CA GLY A 831 -57.58 54.46 -12.10
C GLY A 831 -59.06 54.04 -11.94
N GLY A 832 -59.78 53.71 -13.02
CA GLY A 832 -61.18 53.28 -12.94
C GLY A 832 -62.21 54.42 -12.87
N PRO A 833 -63.51 54.11 -12.97
CA PRO A 833 -64.57 55.06 -13.35
C PRO A 833 -64.86 56.17 -12.33
N SER A 834 -64.27 56.11 -11.14
CA SER A 834 -64.45 57.09 -10.07
C SER A 834 -63.66 58.39 -10.28
N ARG A 835 -62.88 58.48 -11.36
CA ARG A 835 -61.95 59.56 -11.69
C ARG A 835 -62.32 60.17 -13.03
N CYS A 836 -62.34 61.49 -13.12
CA CYS A 836 -62.59 62.22 -14.36
C CYS A 836 -61.75 63.51 -14.34
N PHE A 837 -61.14 63.89 -15.48
CA PHE A 837 -60.25 65.05 -15.58
C PHE A 837 -60.76 66.04 -16.64
N THR A 838 -60.86 67.31 -16.28
CA THR A 838 -61.05 68.43 -17.21
C THR A 838 -59.70 68.95 -17.72
N VAL A 839 -59.70 69.89 -18.67
CA VAL A 839 -58.47 70.57 -19.09
C VAL A 839 -57.92 71.46 -17.98
N GLN A 840 -58.79 72.06 -17.16
CA GLN A 840 -58.40 72.94 -16.04
C GLN A 840 -57.71 72.17 -14.91
N ASP A 841 -58.04 70.89 -14.74
CA ASP A 841 -57.39 70.03 -13.73
C ASP A 841 -55.92 69.72 -14.06
N SER A 842 -55.46 70.00 -15.29
CA SER A 842 -54.09 69.69 -15.70
C SER A 842 -53.03 70.46 -14.90
N ASP A 843 -53.28 71.73 -14.54
CA ASP A 843 -52.34 72.51 -13.73
C ASP A 843 -52.21 71.97 -12.30
N ALA A 844 -53.33 71.50 -11.72
CA ALA A 844 -53.33 70.82 -10.42
C ALA A 844 -52.53 69.51 -10.46
N VAL A 845 -52.68 68.73 -11.54
CA VAL A 845 -51.95 67.46 -11.71
C VAL A 845 -50.45 67.69 -11.92
N ASP A 846 -50.06 68.74 -12.66
CA ASP A 846 -48.65 69.10 -12.85
C ASP A 846 -47.99 69.59 -11.56
N GLU A 847 -48.71 70.39 -10.76
CA GLU A 847 -48.27 70.81 -9.43
C GLU A 847 -48.09 69.62 -8.48
N ASP A 848 -49.06 68.69 -8.45
CA ASP A 848 -48.98 67.47 -7.64
C ASP A 848 -47.79 66.58 -8.03
N PHE A 849 -47.50 66.46 -9.34
CA PHE A 849 -46.33 65.72 -9.79
C PHE A 849 -45.02 66.41 -9.39
N LYS A 850 -44.99 67.75 -9.37
CA LYS A 850 -43.83 68.50 -8.89
C LYS A 850 -43.60 68.25 -7.39
N PHE A 851 -44.64 68.30 -6.56
CA PHE A 851 -44.51 67.96 -5.14
C PHE A 851 -44.00 66.53 -4.91
N LEU A 852 -44.46 65.57 -5.73
CA LEU A 852 -43.94 64.21 -5.68
C LEU A 852 -42.45 64.13 -6.05
N CYS A 853 -41.99 64.90 -7.03
CA CYS A 853 -40.56 64.98 -7.36
C CYS A 853 -39.74 65.65 -6.24
N ASP A 854 -40.26 66.73 -5.66
CA ASP A 854 -39.60 67.50 -4.60
C ASP A 854 -39.42 66.66 -3.33
N LEU A 855 -40.34 65.75 -3.01
CA LEU A 855 -40.21 64.79 -1.90
C LEU A 855 -38.95 63.92 -2.04
N PHE A 856 -38.67 63.40 -3.24
CA PHE A 856 -37.48 62.56 -3.47
C PHE A 856 -36.18 63.36 -3.58
N TRP A 857 -36.25 64.65 -3.91
CA TRP A 857 -35.10 65.55 -3.89
C TRP A 857 -34.74 65.98 -2.45
N SER A 858 -35.75 66.19 -1.61
CA SER A 858 -35.61 66.50 -0.18
C SER A 858 -34.61 67.63 0.11
N ASN A 859 -34.71 68.74 -0.63
CA ASN A 859 -33.82 69.91 -0.51
C ASN A 859 -32.31 69.62 -0.65
N GLY A 860 -31.94 68.51 -1.32
CA GLY A 860 -30.55 68.10 -1.52
C GLY A 860 -30.08 66.94 -0.64
N ASP A 861 -30.87 66.55 0.37
CA ASP A 861 -30.58 65.41 1.25
C ASP A 861 -31.09 64.06 0.70
N GLY A 862 -31.84 64.09 -0.41
CA GLY A 862 -32.47 62.93 -1.04
C GLY A 862 -31.69 62.35 -2.24
N LEU A 863 -32.39 62.09 -3.35
CA LEU A 863 -31.81 61.55 -4.57
C LEU A 863 -31.18 62.65 -5.45
N PRO A 864 -30.13 62.33 -6.26
CA PRO A 864 -29.57 63.27 -7.22
C PRO A 864 -30.59 63.72 -8.28
N LEU A 865 -30.57 65.01 -8.64
CA LEU A 865 -31.49 65.60 -9.63
C LEU A 865 -31.45 64.86 -10.98
N ASP A 866 -30.26 64.49 -11.47
CA ASP A 866 -30.09 63.76 -12.73
C ASP A 866 -30.86 62.42 -12.74
N LEU A 867 -30.91 61.74 -11.59
CA LEU A 867 -31.62 60.47 -11.44
C LEU A 867 -33.13 60.68 -11.42
N ILE A 868 -33.60 61.72 -10.69
CA ILE A 868 -35.01 62.10 -10.64
C ILE A 868 -35.49 62.49 -12.04
N GLU A 869 -34.72 63.31 -12.75
CA GLU A 869 -35.03 63.73 -14.11
C GLU A 869 -35.18 62.53 -15.03
N LYS A 870 -34.20 61.62 -15.02
CA LYS A 870 -34.20 60.40 -15.84
C LYS A 870 -35.44 59.53 -15.61
N VAL A 871 -35.84 59.30 -14.35
CA VAL A 871 -37.00 58.44 -14.04
C VAL A 871 -38.33 59.17 -14.28
N SER A 872 -38.36 60.51 -14.15
CA SER A 872 -39.55 61.34 -14.40
C SER A 872 -39.93 61.52 -15.87
N THR A 873 -39.02 61.20 -16.80
CA THR A 873 -39.16 61.44 -18.26
C THR A 873 -40.50 60.94 -18.83
N THR A 874 -40.91 59.72 -18.51
CA THR A 874 -42.16 59.15 -19.00
C THR A 874 -43.36 59.95 -18.51
N VAL A 875 -43.41 60.31 -17.23
CA VAL A 875 -44.52 61.10 -16.67
C VAL A 875 -44.58 62.49 -17.31
N LYS A 876 -43.44 63.20 -17.38
CA LYS A 876 -43.32 64.52 -18.00
C LYS A 876 -43.73 64.53 -19.47
N SER A 877 -43.53 63.41 -20.18
CA SER A 877 -43.95 63.29 -21.59
C SER A 877 -45.46 63.08 -21.77
N ILE A 878 -46.16 62.53 -20.76
CA ILE A 878 -47.59 62.20 -20.82
C ILE A 878 -48.45 63.36 -20.30
N LEU A 879 -48.01 64.08 -19.27
CA LEU A 879 -48.76 65.20 -18.67
C LEU A 879 -49.28 66.25 -19.68
N PRO A 880 -48.53 66.63 -20.74
CA PRO A 880 -49.04 67.55 -21.76
C PRO A 880 -50.31 67.07 -22.50
N LEU A 881 -50.57 65.75 -22.55
CA LEU A 881 -51.81 65.23 -23.13
C LEU A 881 -53.05 65.64 -22.33
N LEU A 882 -52.92 65.84 -21.01
CA LEU A 882 -54.00 66.31 -20.15
C LEU A 882 -54.35 67.78 -20.43
N ARG A 883 -53.40 68.58 -20.93
CA ARG A 883 -53.59 69.98 -21.36
C ARG A 883 -54.15 70.13 -22.77
N THR A 884 -54.02 69.09 -23.59
CA THR A 884 -54.46 69.13 -24.99
C THR A 884 -55.99 69.16 -25.06
N ASP A 885 -56.54 70.01 -25.94
CA ASP A 885 -57.98 70.09 -26.16
C ASP A 885 -58.55 68.75 -26.69
N THR A 886 -59.82 68.50 -26.40
CA THR A 886 -60.45 67.21 -26.68
C THR A 886 -60.52 66.88 -28.17
N GLU A 887 -60.68 67.87 -29.05
CA GLU A 887 -60.81 67.65 -30.50
C GLU A 887 -59.46 67.26 -31.11
N SER A 888 -58.39 68.01 -30.78
CA SER A 888 -57.01 67.67 -31.16
C SER A 888 -56.59 66.31 -30.63
N LEU A 889 -57.01 65.92 -29.41
CA LEU A 889 -56.69 64.61 -28.84
C LEU A 889 -57.38 63.47 -29.62
N ILE A 890 -58.63 63.68 -30.06
CA ILE A 890 -59.36 62.73 -30.91
C ILE A 890 -58.71 62.61 -32.29
N GLU A 891 -58.29 63.72 -32.91
CA GLU A 891 -57.58 63.71 -34.20
C GLU A 891 -56.24 62.99 -34.11
N ARG A 892 -55.45 63.30 -33.08
CA ARG A 892 -54.18 62.63 -32.81
C ARG A 892 -54.37 61.12 -32.58
N PHE A 893 -55.40 60.72 -31.84
CA PHE A 893 -55.73 59.31 -31.66
C PHE A 893 -56.10 58.62 -32.98
N LYS A 894 -56.92 59.26 -33.83
CA LYS A 894 -57.27 58.73 -35.16
C LYS A 894 -56.05 58.57 -36.05
N ALA A 895 -55.16 59.57 -36.09
CA ALA A 895 -53.93 59.53 -36.89
C ALA A 895 -53.05 58.34 -36.48
N VAL A 896 -52.79 58.18 -35.18
CA VAL A 896 -51.96 57.08 -34.65
C VAL A 896 -52.61 55.71 -34.89
N CYS A 897 -53.94 55.59 -34.78
CA CYS A 897 -54.63 54.34 -35.09
C CYS A 897 -54.59 53.99 -36.59
N LEU A 898 -54.65 54.98 -37.48
CA LEU A 898 -54.55 54.80 -38.93
C LEU A 898 -53.13 54.40 -39.35
N GLU A 899 -52.12 55.00 -38.73
CA GLU A 899 -50.70 54.66 -38.95
C GLU A 899 -50.37 53.23 -38.49
N ASN A 900 -50.95 52.77 -37.38
CA ASN A 900 -50.63 51.46 -36.80
C ASN A 900 -51.41 50.27 -37.42
N HIS A 901 -52.58 50.50 -38.02
CA HIS A 901 -53.49 49.41 -38.42
C HIS A 901 -53.97 49.47 -39.87
N GLY A 902 -53.61 50.49 -40.64
CA GLY A 902 -54.02 50.64 -42.03
C GLY A 902 -55.52 50.94 -42.19
N SER A 903 -55.88 51.56 -43.31
CA SER A 903 -57.24 52.04 -43.57
C SER A 903 -58.15 50.92 -44.09
N ASP A 904 -58.63 50.03 -43.22
CA ASP A 904 -59.71 49.10 -43.56
C ASP A 904 -61.05 49.50 -42.92
N ARG A 905 -61.95 50.02 -43.75
CA ARG A 905 -63.41 50.16 -43.52
C ARG A 905 -63.86 50.94 -42.27
N GLY A 906 -63.29 52.11 -42.02
CA GLY A 906 -63.92 53.18 -41.21
C GLY A 906 -64.21 52.86 -39.73
N LYS A 907 -63.78 51.70 -39.22
CA LYS A 907 -63.87 51.32 -37.80
C LYS A 907 -62.46 51.29 -37.21
N LEU A 908 -62.19 52.19 -36.26
CA LEU A 908 -60.93 52.18 -35.51
C LEU A 908 -60.91 50.94 -34.60
N PRO A 909 -59.91 50.04 -34.70
CA PRO A 909 -59.82 48.89 -33.81
C PRO A 909 -59.51 49.34 -32.37
N LEU A 910 -59.86 48.51 -31.38
CA LEU A 910 -59.52 48.79 -29.99
C LEU A 910 -58.01 48.50 -29.82
N PRO A 911 -57.18 49.48 -29.40
CA PRO A 911 -55.74 49.29 -29.25
C PRO A 911 -55.44 48.20 -28.20
N PRO A 912 -54.47 47.30 -28.43
CA PRO A 912 -54.00 46.40 -27.39
C PRO A 912 -53.33 47.18 -26.26
N THR A 913 -53.37 46.66 -25.04
CA THR A 913 -52.64 47.24 -23.91
C THR A 913 -51.16 46.87 -24.05
N SER A 914 -50.31 47.85 -24.39
CA SER A 914 -48.92 47.59 -24.79
C SER A 914 -47.96 47.35 -23.62
N GLY A 915 -48.33 47.76 -22.40
CA GLY A 915 -47.47 47.68 -21.21
C GLY A 915 -46.81 49.02 -20.84
N PRO A 916 -45.96 49.66 -21.68
CA PRO A 916 -45.34 50.94 -21.38
C PRO A 916 -46.17 52.12 -21.89
N TRP A 917 -46.32 53.15 -21.06
CA TRP A 917 -47.04 54.38 -21.41
C TRP A 917 -46.20 55.30 -22.29
N SER A 918 -46.77 55.84 -23.37
CA SER A 918 -46.11 56.87 -24.19
C SER A 918 -47.10 57.82 -24.86
N PRO A 919 -46.72 59.09 -25.12
CA PRO A 919 -47.64 60.08 -25.70
C PRO A 919 -48.01 59.81 -27.17
N THR A 920 -47.28 58.91 -27.84
CA THR A 920 -47.52 58.49 -29.23
C THR A 920 -48.23 57.15 -29.33
N GLU A 921 -48.54 56.49 -28.21
CA GLU A 921 -49.23 55.20 -28.20
C GLU A 921 -50.76 55.38 -28.21
N ALA A 922 -51.44 54.66 -29.10
CA ALA A 922 -52.90 54.70 -29.22
C ALA A 922 -53.63 54.34 -27.93
N ASN A 923 -53.18 53.33 -27.17
CA ASN A 923 -53.82 52.93 -25.91
C ASN A 923 -53.65 53.98 -24.80
N THR A 924 -52.51 54.69 -24.73
CA THR A 924 -52.33 55.82 -23.80
C THR A 924 -53.30 56.95 -24.14
N LEU A 925 -53.39 57.36 -25.41
CA LEU A 925 -54.32 58.40 -25.88
C LEU A 925 -55.79 58.01 -25.64
N LEU A 926 -56.15 56.75 -25.91
CA LEU A 926 -57.49 56.22 -25.65
C LEU A 926 -57.84 56.30 -24.16
N ARG A 927 -56.89 55.97 -23.27
CA ARG A 927 -57.08 56.04 -21.82
C ARG A 927 -57.27 57.47 -21.35
N VAL A 928 -56.47 58.43 -21.85
CA VAL A 928 -56.70 59.87 -21.56
C VAL A 928 -58.11 60.30 -21.98
N LEU A 929 -58.58 59.89 -23.17
CA LEU A 929 -59.94 60.16 -23.63
C LEU A 929 -61.02 59.51 -22.74
N CYS A 930 -60.78 58.31 -22.22
CA CYS A 930 -61.72 57.59 -21.34
C CYS A 930 -62.00 58.36 -20.04
N TYR A 931 -60.95 58.96 -19.47
CA TYR A 931 -61.03 59.76 -18.24
C TYR A 931 -61.28 61.25 -18.48
N ARG A 932 -61.40 61.70 -19.73
CA ARG A 932 -61.69 63.11 -20.05
C ARG A 932 -63.15 63.45 -19.74
N TYR A 933 -63.36 64.40 -18.84
CA TYR A 933 -64.69 64.95 -18.54
C TYR A 933 -65.11 65.98 -19.60
N ASP A 934 -65.47 65.49 -20.79
CA ASP A 934 -65.89 66.32 -21.92
C ASP A 934 -66.98 65.61 -22.75
N GLU A 935 -67.92 66.39 -23.30
CA GLU A 935 -69.01 65.84 -24.12
C GLU A 935 -68.51 65.22 -25.42
N SER A 936 -67.52 65.83 -26.08
CA SER A 936 -66.97 65.39 -27.36
C SER A 936 -66.21 64.07 -27.19
N ALA A 937 -65.41 63.92 -26.13
CA ALA A 937 -64.75 62.66 -25.77
C ALA A 937 -65.78 61.54 -25.50
N THR A 938 -66.79 61.84 -24.70
CA THR A 938 -67.84 60.88 -24.33
C THR A 938 -68.66 60.41 -25.54
N LYS A 939 -69.03 61.33 -26.45
CA LYS A 939 -69.75 61.03 -27.70
C LYS A 939 -68.88 60.18 -28.64
N PHE A 940 -67.60 60.53 -28.79
CA PHE A 940 -66.64 59.79 -29.59
C PHE A 940 -66.49 58.33 -29.11
N LEU A 941 -66.18 58.12 -27.83
CA LEU A 941 -65.98 56.77 -27.27
C LEU A 941 -67.24 55.90 -27.35
N LYS A 942 -68.43 56.49 -27.17
CA LYS A 942 -69.72 55.79 -27.34
C LYS A 942 -69.91 55.35 -28.79
N ARG A 943 -69.63 56.24 -29.77
CA ARG A 943 -69.84 55.98 -31.20
C ARG A 943 -68.83 54.97 -31.76
N THR A 944 -67.58 55.05 -31.33
CA THR A 944 -66.48 54.24 -31.89
C THR A 944 -66.41 52.85 -31.25
N TYR A 945 -66.57 52.74 -29.92
CA TYR A 945 -66.31 51.51 -29.17
C TYR A 945 -67.48 51.03 -28.29
N ASN A 946 -68.58 51.78 -28.22
CA ASN A 946 -69.74 51.49 -27.36
C ASN A 946 -69.37 51.29 -25.86
N LEU A 947 -68.38 52.03 -25.35
CA LEU A 947 -67.94 51.91 -23.96
C LEU A 947 -69.05 52.29 -22.96
N PRO A 948 -69.23 51.56 -21.85
CA PRO A 948 -70.23 51.86 -20.83
C PRO A 948 -69.82 53.06 -19.96
N ARG A 949 -70.81 53.72 -19.32
CA ARG A 949 -70.60 54.82 -18.35
C ARG A 949 -70.27 54.35 -16.94
N LYS A 950 -70.72 53.14 -16.58
CA LYS A 950 -70.49 52.47 -15.30
C LYS A 950 -70.37 50.98 -15.57
N LEU A 951 -69.54 50.30 -14.77
CA LEU A 951 -69.52 48.84 -14.72
C LEU A 951 -70.71 48.42 -13.86
N THR A 952 -71.57 47.55 -14.39
CA THR A 952 -72.73 46.97 -13.67
C THR A 952 -72.30 46.07 -12.54
#